data_AF-A0A3D0V5S9-F1
#
_entry.id   AF-A0A3D0V5S9-F1
#
_cell.length_a   1.000
_cell.length_b   1.000
_cell.length_c   1.000
_cell.angle_alpha   90.00
_cell.angle_beta   90.00
_cell.angle_gamma   90.00
#
_symmetry.space_group_name_H-M   'P 1'
#
loop_
_entity.id
_entity.type
_entity.pdbx_description
1 polymer ?
#
loop_
_entity_poly.entity_id
_entity_poly.type
_entity_poly.pdbx_seq_one_letter_code
_entity_poly.pdbx_strand_id
1 'polypeptide(L)'
;MIQHNPEFLSQKYADLPGSKPVERAVAKKLRKGEKAHSKEERIEAYLERLEGITEDERGYRLLKHLTLKNLTLDTSDTSLLEKIARDLYQSEKRIAEERGQGGHLEQLGSTKEIIENYKPLIKEKAEIQRRTLSSWLNGLEEHADENPMWFRYLIVRSLGQMGTLDKEKGRYSRRSSKTISPFPEFNFEAIGLTRRWLTEGIDPKDELEDERTETIQKAIDKKDFATLYAIAQIETAGRLNRETTRGQWRKYDQGSDYRILESELKGKGTGWCTAEGSAKDHLEHGDFYVYYTYATAHPEEDEQATEPRVAIRMQEGHVAEVRGVNTRQELEPELNDIAKGKYHDLPGGEKFDKKSEDMDRLNVIYYKTFRIDKKTEEKTFLHPTLTTEELLFLYEIDSSIESFGYDKHPRIKEILDTRNKEADFEALLPMLVTIREKTGRGDVCTTLELQYLYEVKQKIRLGSFDRSHVTDIIAQRNPEADMPVVFECEPSQIASIPYQINENTKAYVGKLDTGIFQMFLKYNIEYIYTSFPEGRRIERRSVEVGGKTREELLRELQAKGVDISDQAKVMMEHENFEKSLRIEDKNEKDWTKWKLKPAQDMDFIRLSVADLNIQGTTKTDSVYARAQKLGLELVPPDAVPAYRLATLDQAMDDLVYMGMEQIADADGNPSVFYVERYVYGSWLDYDWAYPDRRWSSSSEFVFRLRKSETDKQV
;
A
#
# COMPACT_ATOMS: atom_id res chain seq x y z
N MET A 1 5.93 47.93 -28.09
CA MET A 1 6.34 47.05 -26.97
C MET A 1 7.73 47.46 -26.50
N ILE A 2 7.98 47.51 -25.19
CA ILE A 2 9.32 47.78 -24.67
C ILE A 2 10.15 46.49 -24.82
N GLN A 3 11.17 46.54 -25.68
CA GLN A 3 11.96 45.37 -26.10
C GLN A 3 12.84 44.81 -24.97
N HIS A 4 13.45 45.68 -24.14
CA HIS A 4 14.43 45.28 -23.12
C HIS A 4 14.09 45.63 -21.66
N ASN A 5 13.23 46.61 -21.37
CA ASN A 5 12.73 46.94 -20.01
C ASN A 5 13.73 46.65 -18.84
N PRO A 6 14.95 47.22 -18.85
CA PRO A 6 16.00 46.86 -17.90
C PRO A 6 15.66 47.24 -16.46
N GLU A 7 14.80 48.24 -16.27
CA GLU A 7 14.27 48.67 -14.98
C GLU A 7 13.43 47.57 -14.32
N PHE A 8 12.57 46.88 -15.08
CA PHE A 8 11.78 45.77 -14.56
C PHE A 8 12.68 44.67 -13.97
N LEU A 9 13.72 44.28 -14.72
CA LEU A 9 14.65 43.23 -14.29
C LEU A 9 15.58 43.70 -13.16
N SER A 10 15.98 44.97 -13.11
CA SER A 10 16.81 45.50 -12.02
C SER A 10 16.07 45.52 -10.68
N GLN A 11 14.76 45.83 -10.72
CA GLN A 11 13.88 45.78 -9.55
C GLN A 11 13.59 44.34 -9.09
N LYS A 12 13.42 43.39 -10.03
CA LYS A 12 13.16 41.98 -9.69
C LYS A 12 14.42 41.24 -9.20
N TYR A 13 15.55 41.47 -9.85
CA TYR A 13 16.77 40.68 -9.67
C TYR A 13 17.96 41.56 -9.28
N ALA A 14 18.10 41.80 -7.98
CA ALA A 14 19.20 42.60 -7.44
C ALA A 14 20.60 42.05 -7.78
N ASP A 15 20.71 40.74 -8.03
CA ASP A 15 21.96 40.06 -8.38
C ASP A 15 22.33 40.18 -9.87
N LEU A 16 21.35 40.45 -10.74
CA LEU A 16 21.54 40.41 -12.19
C LEU A 16 22.62 41.38 -12.69
N PRO A 17 22.65 42.67 -12.29
CA PRO A 17 23.65 43.62 -12.77
C PRO A 17 25.10 43.21 -12.51
N GLY A 18 25.37 42.39 -11.49
CA GLY A 18 26.70 41.89 -11.13
C GLY A 18 26.99 40.47 -11.61
N SER A 19 26.06 39.86 -12.36
CA SER A 19 26.21 38.48 -12.81
C SER A 19 27.32 38.35 -13.87
N LYS A 20 28.01 37.19 -13.91
CA LYS A 20 29.07 36.93 -14.90
C LYS A 20 28.64 37.16 -16.36
N PRO A 21 27.42 36.78 -16.79
CA PRO A 21 26.95 37.07 -18.16
C PRO A 21 26.83 38.57 -18.45
N VAL A 22 26.36 39.37 -17.48
CA VAL A 22 26.26 40.83 -17.59
C VAL A 22 27.64 41.47 -17.66
N GLU A 23 28.58 41.08 -16.78
CA GLU A 23 29.95 41.59 -16.81
C GLU A 23 30.64 41.37 -18.16
N ARG A 24 30.40 40.21 -18.79
CA ARG A 24 30.92 39.91 -20.13
C ARG A 24 30.32 40.82 -21.21
N ALA A 25 29.03 41.14 -21.10
CA ALA A 25 28.37 42.05 -22.03
C ALA A 25 28.87 43.49 -21.87
N VAL A 26 28.99 43.95 -20.62
CA VAL A 26 29.54 45.27 -20.26
C VAL A 26 30.98 45.41 -20.73
N ALA A 27 31.85 44.42 -20.50
CA ALA A 27 33.22 44.44 -20.98
C ALA A 27 33.32 44.55 -22.50
N LYS A 28 32.37 43.95 -23.24
CA LYS A 28 32.29 44.07 -24.71
C LYS A 28 31.89 45.50 -25.12
N LYS A 29 30.93 46.12 -24.45
CA LYS A 29 30.54 47.53 -24.69
C LYS A 29 31.66 48.53 -24.36
N LEU A 30 32.31 48.36 -23.22
CA LEU A 30 33.43 49.21 -22.80
C LEU A 30 34.60 49.16 -23.81
N ARG A 31 34.88 47.98 -24.39
CA ARG A 31 35.89 47.84 -25.47
C ARG A 31 35.52 48.61 -26.75
N LYS A 32 34.23 48.87 -26.97
CA LYS A 32 33.72 49.69 -28.09
C LYS A 32 33.63 51.18 -27.76
N GLY A 33 34.00 51.59 -26.55
CA GLY A 33 33.92 52.99 -26.09
C GLY A 33 32.52 53.41 -25.60
N GLU A 34 31.60 52.48 -25.41
CA GLU A 34 30.24 52.74 -24.91
C GLU A 34 30.21 52.74 -23.37
N LYS A 35 29.25 53.45 -22.77
CA LYS A 35 29.04 53.53 -21.31
C LYS A 35 28.08 52.45 -20.82
N ALA A 36 28.35 51.86 -19.66
CA ALA A 36 27.44 50.94 -18.97
C ALA A 36 27.74 50.91 -17.46
N HIS A 37 27.36 51.97 -16.76
CA HIS A 37 27.66 52.22 -15.36
C HIS A 37 26.48 51.96 -14.42
N SER A 38 25.25 52.33 -14.82
CA SER A 38 24.06 52.09 -13.98
C SER A 38 23.65 50.62 -13.99
N LYS A 39 22.79 50.21 -13.04
CA LYS A 39 22.26 48.83 -13.01
C LYS A 39 21.49 48.52 -14.29
N GLU A 40 20.70 49.49 -14.76
CA GLU A 40 19.85 49.40 -15.93
C GLU A 40 20.68 49.33 -17.21
N GLU A 41 21.71 50.17 -17.38
CA GLU A 41 22.60 50.15 -18.55
C GLU A 41 23.35 48.82 -18.69
N ARG A 42 23.73 48.23 -17.55
CA ARG A 42 24.42 46.93 -17.53
C ARG A 42 23.48 45.79 -17.93
N ILE A 43 22.24 45.82 -17.46
CA ILE A 43 21.20 44.86 -17.88
C ILE A 43 20.88 45.06 -19.37
N GLU A 44 20.73 46.29 -19.83
CA GLU A 44 20.48 46.62 -21.25
C GLU A 44 21.57 46.03 -22.15
N ALA A 45 22.85 46.24 -21.80
CA ALA A 45 23.98 45.67 -22.52
C ALA A 45 23.90 44.13 -22.64
N TYR A 46 23.38 43.47 -21.62
CA TYR A 46 23.20 42.03 -21.60
C TYR A 46 22.02 41.56 -22.43
N LEU A 47 20.89 42.28 -22.40
CA LEU A 47 19.70 41.95 -23.20
C LEU A 47 19.96 42.13 -24.69
N GLU A 48 20.61 43.22 -25.11
CA GLU A 48 21.07 43.39 -26.50
C GLU A 48 21.99 42.25 -26.95
N ARG A 49 22.88 41.80 -26.06
CA ARG A 49 23.75 40.66 -26.35
C ARG A 49 22.96 39.36 -26.47
N LEU A 50 21.94 39.15 -25.65
CA LEU A 50 21.07 37.97 -25.73
C LEU A 50 20.26 37.99 -27.02
N GLU A 51 19.70 39.13 -27.39
CA GLU A 51 18.96 39.33 -28.63
C GLU A 51 19.80 38.99 -29.86
N GLY A 52 21.01 39.55 -29.97
CA GLY A 52 21.92 39.20 -31.06
C GLY A 52 22.41 37.74 -31.04
N ILE A 53 22.30 37.03 -29.91
CA ILE A 53 22.56 35.57 -29.85
C ILE A 53 21.34 34.80 -30.35
N THR A 54 20.13 35.23 -30.03
CA THR A 54 18.89 34.56 -30.44
C THR A 54 18.57 34.77 -31.91
N GLU A 55 18.94 35.91 -32.50
CA GLU A 55 18.78 36.17 -33.94
C GLU A 55 19.70 35.32 -34.83
N ASP A 56 20.83 34.85 -34.30
CA ASP A 56 21.73 33.93 -35.00
C ASP A 56 21.35 32.48 -34.73
N GLU A 57 21.00 31.71 -35.76
CA GLU A 57 20.54 30.33 -35.62
C GLU A 57 21.55 29.44 -34.84
N ARG A 58 22.85 29.65 -35.05
CA ARG A 58 23.91 28.92 -34.33
C ARG A 58 23.99 29.36 -32.87
N GLY A 59 23.91 30.66 -32.62
CA GLY A 59 23.84 31.28 -31.31
C GLY A 59 22.66 30.78 -30.49
N TYR A 60 21.46 30.79 -31.07
CA TYR A 60 20.24 30.28 -30.44
C TYR A 60 20.37 28.79 -30.14
N ARG A 61 20.84 27.98 -31.09
CA ARG A 61 21.04 26.53 -30.89
C ARG A 61 21.99 26.25 -29.72
N LEU A 62 23.08 27.02 -29.60
CA LEU A 62 24.02 26.90 -28.49
C LEU A 62 23.39 27.35 -27.16
N LEU A 63 22.68 28.48 -27.14
CA LEU A 63 21.99 28.98 -25.95
C LEU A 63 20.95 27.98 -25.46
N LYS A 64 20.13 27.43 -26.37
CA LYS A 64 19.16 26.39 -26.10
C LYS A 64 19.82 25.15 -25.49
N HIS A 65 20.91 24.66 -26.08
CA HIS A 65 21.66 23.52 -25.54
C HIS A 65 22.17 23.79 -24.12
N LEU A 66 22.76 24.97 -23.86
CA LEU A 66 23.25 25.35 -22.54
C LEU A 66 22.13 25.49 -21.51
N THR A 67 20.98 26.06 -21.89
CA THR A 67 19.80 26.18 -21.03
C THR A 67 19.24 24.81 -20.67
N LEU A 68 19.09 23.92 -21.65
CA LEU A 68 18.68 22.53 -21.40
C LEU A 68 19.64 21.84 -20.44
N LYS A 69 20.95 21.94 -20.67
CA LYS A 69 21.97 21.33 -19.81
C LYS A 69 21.94 21.85 -18.38
N ASN A 70 21.70 23.15 -18.19
CA ASN A 70 21.77 23.79 -16.87
C ASN A 70 20.50 23.62 -16.04
N LEU A 71 19.34 23.48 -16.67
CA LEU A 71 18.04 23.43 -15.97
C LEU A 71 17.46 22.02 -15.85
N THR A 72 17.91 21.06 -16.66
CA THR A 72 17.48 19.66 -16.56
C THR A 72 18.42 18.85 -15.65
N LEU A 73 17.96 17.68 -15.22
CA LEU A 73 18.77 16.76 -14.42
C LEU A 73 20.09 16.39 -15.12
N ASP A 74 21.19 16.46 -14.37
CA ASP A 74 22.48 15.98 -14.83
C ASP A 74 22.59 14.46 -14.66
N THR A 75 22.28 13.75 -15.74
CA THR A 75 22.36 12.28 -15.79
C THR A 75 23.79 11.74 -15.84
N SER A 76 24.82 12.61 -15.88
CA SER A 76 26.22 12.20 -15.81
C SER A 76 26.76 12.18 -14.37
N ASP A 77 26.09 12.86 -13.43
CA ASP A 77 26.42 12.82 -12.00
C ASP A 77 25.86 11.53 -11.36
N THR A 78 26.75 10.55 -11.17
CA THR A 78 26.37 9.25 -10.59
C THR A 78 25.89 9.38 -9.15
N SER A 79 26.46 10.31 -8.37
CA SER A 79 26.06 10.50 -6.96
C SER A 79 24.67 11.13 -6.87
N LEU A 80 24.35 12.08 -7.76
CA LEU A 80 23.01 12.63 -7.87
C LEU A 80 21.98 11.55 -8.26
N LEU A 81 22.30 10.71 -9.25
CA LEU A 81 21.42 9.62 -9.68
C LEU A 81 21.12 8.63 -8.55
N GLU A 82 22.14 8.20 -7.80
CA GLU A 82 21.94 7.30 -6.64
C GLU A 82 21.05 7.92 -5.57
N LYS A 83 21.23 9.22 -5.32
CA LYS A 83 20.42 9.95 -4.34
C LYS A 83 18.96 10.09 -4.76
N ILE A 84 18.71 10.40 -6.04
CA ILE A 84 17.35 10.48 -6.60
C ILE A 84 16.70 9.10 -6.62
N ALA A 85 17.44 8.05 -7.02
CA ALA A 85 16.94 6.68 -7.04
C ALA A 85 16.50 6.21 -5.66
N ARG A 86 17.30 6.49 -4.63
CA ARG A 86 16.93 6.20 -3.24
C ARG A 86 15.67 6.96 -2.82
N ASP A 87 15.62 8.28 -3.06
CA ASP A 87 14.46 9.10 -2.69
C ASP A 87 13.18 8.62 -3.40
N LEU A 88 13.28 8.22 -4.67
CA LEU A 88 12.19 7.67 -5.47
C LEU A 88 11.68 6.34 -4.91
N TYR A 89 12.60 5.38 -4.75
CA TYR A 89 12.27 4.07 -4.21
C TYR A 89 11.57 4.18 -2.85
N GLN A 90 12.07 5.03 -1.96
CA GLN A 90 11.46 5.21 -0.64
C GLN A 90 10.08 5.87 -0.72
N SER A 91 9.89 6.82 -1.64
CA SER A 91 8.58 7.42 -1.86
C SER A 91 7.58 6.41 -2.42
N GLU A 92 7.96 5.62 -3.42
CA GLU A 92 7.12 4.58 -4.02
C GLU A 92 6.81 3.47 -3.03
N LYS A 93 7.81 3.05 -2.23
CA LYS A 93 7.63 2.10 -1.14
C LYS A 93 6.60 2.57 -0.13
N ARG A 94 6.73 3.80 0.35
CA ARG A 94 5.77 4.38 1.29
C ARG A 94 4.36 4.47 0.70
N ILE A 95 4.22 4.88 -0.56
CA ILE A 95 2.92 4.97 -1.24
C ILE A 95 2.30 3.58 -1.40
N ALA A 96 3.09 2.58 -1.79
CA ALA A 96 2.62 1.22 -1.91
C ALA A 96 2.20 0.65 -0.55
N GLU A 97 2.97 0.86 0.51
CA GLU A 97 2.57 0.48 1.88
C GLU A 97 1.29 1.19 2.33
N GLU A 98 1.16 2.50 2.09
CA GLU A 98 -0.05 3.28 2.38
C GLU A 98 -1.27 2.74 1.65
N ARG A 99 -1.10 2.25 0.42
CA ARG A 99 -2.14 1.61 -0.39
C ARG A 99 -2.31 0.13 -0.12
N GLY A 100 -1.59 -0.47 0.82
CA GLY A 100 -1.63 -1.91 1.09
C GLY A 100 -1.06 -2.79 -0.03
N GLN A 101 -0.30 -2.21 -0.96
CA GLN A 101 0.35 -2.81 -2.13
C GLN A 101 1.85 -3.09 -1.92
N GLY A 102 2.37 -2.86 -0.70
CA GLY A 102 3.80 -2.99 -0.39
C GLY A 102 4.38 -4.40 -0.54
N GLY A 103 3.56 -5.45 -0.55
CA GLY A 103 4.02 -6.84 -0.49
C GLY A 103 4.92 -7.26 -1.66
N HIS A 104 4.72 -6.67 -2.84
CA HIS A 104 5.55 -6.92 -4.01
C HIS A 104 6.93 -6.23 -3.92
N LEU A 105 7.06 -5.15 -3.16
CA LEU A 105 8.31 -4.40 -3.05
C LEU A 105 9.35 -5.06 -2.14
N GLU A 106 8.93 -5.97 -1.25
CA GLU A 106 9.83 -6.77 -0.40
C GLU A 106 10.68 -7.77 -1.21
N GLN A 107 10.33 -8.03 -2.47
CA GLN A 107 11.02 -8.98 -3.36
C GLN A 107 12.16 -8.35 -4.19
N LEU A 108 12.38 -7.04 -4.09
CA LEU A 108 13.31 -6.31 -4.94
C LEU A 108 14.78 -6.44 -4.47
N GLY A 109 15.37 -7.64 -4.44
CA GLY A 109 16.82 -7.83 -4.31
C GLY A 109 17.56 -6.99 -3.24
N SER A 110 18.84 -6.69 -3.46
CA SER A 110 19.61 -5.82 -2.56
C SER A 110 19.32 -4.34 -2.82
N THR A 111 19.39 -3.47 -1.81
CA THR A 111 19.21 -2.00 -1.95
C THR A 111 20.04 -1.39 -3.09
N LYS A 112 21.20 -1.98 -3.40
CA LYS A 112 22.06 -1.55 -4.49
C LYS A 112 21.48 -1.91 -5.87
N GLU A 113 20.93 -3.11 -6.04
CA GLU A 113 20.25 -3.54 -7.27
C GLU A 113 18.98 -2.73 -7.52
N ILE A 114 18.21 -2.44 -6.46
CA ILE A 114 17.05 -1.54 -6.55
C ILE A 114 17.48 -0.19 -7.12
N ILE A 115 18.49 0.44 -6.51
CA ILE A 115 18.96 1.76 -6.93
C ILE A 115 19.43 1.77 -8.40
N GLU A 116 20.07 0.69 -8.88
CA GLU A 116 20.44 0.56 -10.30
C GLU A 116 19.22 0.48 -11.22
N ASN A 117 18.17 -0.24 -10.83
CA ASN A 117 16.93 -0.38 -11.61
C ASN A 117 16.16 0.95 -11.78
N TYR A 118 16.32 1.90 -10.85
CA TYR A 118 15.72 3.23 -10.99
C TYR A 118 16.52 4.17 -11.92
N LYS A 119 17.79 3.89 -12.24
CA LYS A 119 18.59 4.80 -13.09
C LYS A 119 18.01 4.98 -14.49
N PRO A 120 17.54 3.93 -15.21
CA PRO A 120 16.83 4.09 -16.48
C PRO A 120 15.60 5.00 -16.37
N LEU A 121 14.77 4.81 -15.33
CA LEU A 121 13.60 5.64 -15.09
C LEU A 121 13.98 7.11 -14.87
N ILE A 122 15.01 7.39 -14.08
CA ILE A 122 15.49 8.78 -13.85
C ILE A 122 15.99 9.41 -15.15
N LYS A 123 16.69 8.64 -16.01
CA LYS A 123 17.11 9.12 -17.34
C LYS A 123 15.90 9.43 -18.21
N GLU A 124 14.86 8.61 -18.19
CA GLU A 124 13.61 8.87 -18.90
C GLU A 124 12.92 10.15 -18.39
N LYS A 125 12.82 10.34 -17.06
CA LYS A 125 12.28 11.58 -16.48
C LYS A 125 13.14 12.81 -16.86
N ALA A 126 14.46 12.67 -16.95
CA ALA A 126 15.35 13.73 -17.41
C ALA A 126 15.13 14.07 -18.90
N GLU A 127 14.87 13.08 -19.76
CA GLU A 127 14.48 13.32 -21.16
C GLU A 127 13.11 14.00 -21.26
N ILE A 128 12.16 13.65 -20.40
CA ILE A 128 10.86 14.35 -20.31
C ILE A 128 11.06 15.82 -19.91
N GLN A 129 11.95 16.11 -18.95
CA GLN A 129 12.35 17.49 -18.63
C GLN A 129 12.96 18.23 -19.82
N ARG A 130 13.84 17.58 -20.58
CA ARG A 130 14.43 18.17 -21.81
C ARG A 130 13.37 18.46 -22.85
N ARG A 131 12.45 17.53 -23.09
CA ARG A 131 11.33 17.69 -24.02
C ARG A 131 10.42 18.86 -23.63
N THR A 132 9.97 18.90 -22.38
CA THR A 132 9.07 19.96 -21.89
C THR A 132 9.74 21.33 -21.87
N LEU A 133 11.00 21.43 -21.43
CA LEU A 133 11.75 22.70 -21.51
C LEU A 133 12.06 23.09 -22.96
N SER A 134 12.33 22.14 -23.86
CA SER A 134 12.49 22.44 -25.28
C SER A 134 11.21 22.98 -25.90
N SER A 135 10.04 22.52 -25.45
CA SER A 135 8.74 23.07 -25.88
C SER A 135 8.63 24.56 -25.53
N TRP A 136 9.03 24.94 -24.31
CA TRP A 136 9.11 26.35 -23.92
C TRP A 136 10.05 27.17 -24.79
N LEU A 137 11.28 26.68 -24.98
CA LEU A 137 12.28 27.43 -25.74
C LEU A 137 11.85 27.61 -27.20
N ASN A 138 11.27 26.58 -27.82
CA ASN A 138 10.72 26.66 -29.17
C ASN A 138 9.54 27.64 -29.24
N GLY A 139 8.55 27.52 -28.36
CA GLY A 139 7.39 28.40 -28.39
C GLY A 139 7.73 29.87 -28.14
N LEU A 140 8.71 30.16 -27.27
CA LEU A 140 9.21 31.53 -27.08
C LEU A 140 9.96 32.08 -28.29
N GLU A 141 10.57 31.21 -29.10
CA GLU A 141 11.27 31.59 -30.34
C GLU A 141 10.28 31.80 -31.49
N GLU A 142 9.32 30.88 -31.65
CA GLU A 142 8.24 30.95 -32.65
C GLU A 142 7.39 32.22 -32.48
N HIS A 143 7.22 32.68 -31.24
CA HIS A 143 6.49 33.89 -30.90
C HIS A 143 7.39 35.00 -30.33
N ALA A 144 8.62 35.15 -30.85
CA ALA A 144 9.58 36.13 -30.35
C ALA A 144 9.07 37.59 -30.45
N ASP A 145 8.30 37.93 -31.49
CA ASP A 145 7.71 39.26 -31.68
C ASP A 145 6.69 39.63 -30.59
N GLU A 146 6.04 38.61 -30.02
CA GLU A 146 5.08 38.74 -28.93
C GLU A 146 5.74 38.54 -27.56
N ASN A 147 7.02 38.16 -27.51
CA ASN A 147 7.74 37.89 -26.27
C ASN A 147 9.05 38.68 -26.24
N PRO A 148 9.02 39.96 -25.81
CA PRO A 148 10.22 40.79 -25.75
C PRO A 148 11.31 40.15 -24.88
N MET A 149 12.59 40.46 -25.14
CA MET A 149 13.72 39.72 -24.58
C MET A 149 13.74 39.73 -23.04
N TRP A 150 13.32 40.83 -22.42
CA TRP A 150 13.22 40.91 -20.95
C TRP A 150 12.23 39.90 -20.37
N PHE A 151 11.13 39.65 -21.08
CA PHE A 151 10.07 38.74 -20.66
C PHE A 151 10.49 37.29 -20.91
N ARG A 152 11.12 37.00 -22.06
CA ARG A 152 11.77 35.69 -22.29
C ARG A 152 12.79 35.37 -21.20
N TYR A 153 13.61 36.34 -20.80
CA TYR A 153 14.55 36.19 -19.69
C TYR A 153 13.85 35.89 -18.36
N LEU A 154 12.78 36.63 -18.02
CA LEU A 154 11.96 36.40 -16.83
C LEU A 154 11.39 34.98 -16.79
N ILE A 155 10.82 34.52 -17.91
CA ILE A 155 10.23 33.18 -18.03
C ILE A 155 11.29 32.11 -17.79
N VAL A 156 12.38 32.11 -18.56
CA VAL A 156 13.42 31.06 -18.47
C VAL A 156 14.04 31.03 -17.07
N ARG A 157 14.27 32.19 -16.46
CA ARG A 157 14.78 32.27 -15.09
C ARG A 157 13.79 31.76 -14.06
N SER A 158 12.49 31.98 -14.26
CA SER A 158 11.43 31.48 -13.37
C SER A 158 11.21 29.98 -13.50
N LEU A 159 11.25 29.44 -14.73
CA LEU A 159 11.14 27.99 -15.00
C LEU A 159 12.18 27.17 -14.22
N GLY A 160 13.40 27.70 -14.07
CA GLY A 160 14.45 27.06 -13.26
C GLY A 160 14.09 26.85 -11.78
N GLN A 161 13.03 27.50 -11.28
CA GLN A 161 12.54 27.38 -9.91
C GLN A 161 11.14 26.74 -9.83
N MET A 162 10.46 26.53 -10.96
CA MET A 162 9.09 26.01 -11.02
C MET A 162 9.08 24.49 -11.17
N GLY A 163 8.43 23.81 -10.22
CA GLY A 163 8.09 22.40 -10.26
C GLY A 163 6.70 22.17 -10.82
N THR A 164 5.95 21.27 -10.19
CA THR A 164 4.58 20.88 -10.58
C THR A 164 3.55 21.90 -10.09
N LEU A 165 2.51 22.14 -10.89
CA LEU A 165 1.39 23.02 -10.54
C LEU A 165 0.47 22.34 -9.50
N ASP A 166 0.28 22.98 -8.35
CA ASP A 166 -0.82 22.70 -7.42
C ASP A 166 -1.99 23.60 -7.82
N LYS A 167 -2.95 23.05 -8.58
CA LYS A 167 -4.06 23.81 -9.17
C LYS A 167 -4.99 24.40 -8.13
N GLU A 168 -5.21 23.71 -7.02
CA GLU A 168 -6.05 24.20 -5.92
C GLU A 168 -5.44 25.43 -5.27
N LYS A 169 -4.14 25.37 -4.98
CA LYS A 169 -3.43 26.49 -4.36
C LYS A 169 -3.00 27.55 -5.36
N GLY A 170 -3.30 27.35 -6.65
CA GLY A 170 -2.91 28.25 -7.74
C GLY A 170 -1.41 28.55 -7.74
N ARG A 171 -0.54 27.56 -7.44
CA ARG A 171 0.90 27.80 -7.32
C ARG A 171 1.76 26.60 -7.71
N TYR A 172 2.95 26.87 -8.23
CA TYR A 172 3.94 25.83 -8.50
C TYR A 172 4.72 25.44 -7.24
N SER A 173 5.06 24.15 -7.12
CA SER A 173 6.09 23.70 -6.19
C SER A 173 7.47 24.23 -6.61
N ARG A 174 8.46 24.19 -5.70
CA ARG A 174 9.82 24.62 -6.02
C ARG A 174 10.64 23.49 -6.63
N ARG A 175 11.38 23.83 -7.69
CA ARG A 175 12.40 22.95 -8.30
C ARG A 175 13.71 23.00 -7.51
N SER A 176 14.40 21.87 -7.46
CA SER A 176 15.77 21.71 -6.96
C SER A 176 16.59 20.86 -7.94
N SER A 177 17.88 20.68 -7.66
CA SER A 177 18.75 19.81 -8.46
C SER A 177 18.33 18.34 -8.49
N LYS A 178 17.42 17.92 -7.60
CA LYS A 178 16.87 16.56 -7.56
C LYS A 178 15.47 16.43 -8.15
N THR A 179 14.85 17.52 -8.56
CA THR A 179 13.46 17.47 -9.05
C THR A 179 13.42 16.66 -10.34
N ILE A 180 12.54 15.66 -10.38
CA ILE A 180 12.35 14.78 -11.53
C ILE A 180 11.12 15.14 -12.38
N SER A 181 10.24 16.00 -11.86
CA SER A 181 9.01 16.36 -12.57
C SER A 181 9.30 17.18 -13.84
N PRO A 182 8.44 17.09 -14.86
CA PRO A 182 8.52 17.91 -16.06
C PRO A 182 8.52 19.41 -15.74
N PHE A 183 8.91 20.23 -16.70
CA PHE A 183 8.64 21.67 -16.62
C PHE A 183 7.13 21.91 -16.76
N PRO A 184 6.61 23.02 -16.19
CA PRO A 184 5.23 23.45 -16.43
C PRO A 184 4.83 23.34 -17.90
N GLU A 185 3.57 23.09 -18.18
CA GLU A 185 3.08 23.07 -19.55
C GLU A 185 3.26 24.45 -20.20
N PHE A 186 3.72 24.48 -21.46
CA PHE A 186 3.74 25.70 -22.27
C PHE A 186 2.32 26.00 -22.74
N ASN A 187 1.78 27.15 -22.35
CA ASN A 187 0.48 27.63 -22.78
C ASN A 187 0.62 29.07 -23.24
N PHE A 188 0.45 29.28 -24.54
CA PHE A 188 0.65 30.57 -25.18
C PHE A 188 -0.31 31.65 -24.66
N GLU A 189 -1.58 31.29 -24.42
CA GLU A 189 -2.59 32.21 -23.89
C GLU A 189 -2.28 32.63 -22.45
N ALA A 190 -1.90 31.66 -21.60
CA ALA A 190 -1.47 31.93 -20.23
C ALA A 190 -0.24 32.85 -20.17
N ILE A 191 0.70 32.69 -21.11
CA ILE A 191 1.89 33.55 -21.24
C ILE A 191 1.45 34.98 -21.62
N GLY A 192 0.56 35.12 -22.61
CA GLY A 192 0.03 36.41 -23.05
C GLY A 192 -0.69 37.15 -21.92
N LEU A 193 -1.53 36.44 -21.17
CA LEU A 193 -2.25 36.95 -20.01
C LEU A 193 -1.30 37.39 -18.89
N THR A 194 -0.31 36.55 -18.56
CA THR A 194 0.71 36.87 -17.55
C THR A 194 1.52 38.11 -17.92
N ARG A 195 1.89 38.24 -19.20
CA ARG A 195 2.58 39.43 -19.72
C ARG A 195 1.72 40.67 -19.55
N ARG A 196 0.46 40.62 -19.96
CA ARG A 196 -0.49 41.73 -19.85
C ARG A 196 -0.61 42.20 -18.40
N TRP A 197 -0.79 41.30 -17.45
CA TRP A 197 -0.84 41.66 -16.03
C TRP A 197 0.44 42.37 -15.55
N LEU A 198 1.62 41.92 -16.01
CA LEU A 198 2.90 42.54 -15.65
C LEU A 198 3.15 43.90 -16.31
N THR A 199 2.54 44.20 -17.45
CA THR A 199 2.77 45.43 -18.21
C THR A 199 1.65 46.46 -18.08
N GLU A 200 0.41 45.99 -18.01
CA GLU A 200 -0.82 46.79 -18.09
C GLU A 200 -1.68 46.68 -16.83
N GLY A 201 -1.43 45.69 -15.96
CA GLY A 201 -2.23 45.43 -14.77
C GLY A 201 -3.47 44.57 -15.05
N ILE A 202 -4.37 44.50 -14.07
CA ILE A 202 -5.62 43.75 -14.15
C ILE A 202 -6.65 44.55 -14.97
N ASP A 203 -7.29 43.93 -15.96
CA ASP A 203 -8.35 44.58 -16.74
C ASP A 203 -9.69 44.39 -15.98
N PRO A 204 -10.52 45.44 -15.83
CA PRO A 204 -11.86 45.32 -15.27
C PRO A 204 -12.74 44.23 -15.92
N LYS A 205 -12.43 43.82 -17.17
CA LYS A 205 -13.13 42.77 -17.91
C LYS A 205 -12.69 41.35 -17.56
N ASP A 206 -11.68 41.16 -16.71
CA ASP A 206 -11.17 39.84 -16.35
C ASP A 206 -12.17 39.03 -15.47
N GLU A 207 -13.27 39.64 -15.00
CA GLU A 207 -14.33 39.02 -14.18
C GLU A 207 -13.82 38.10 -13.04
N LEU A 208 -12.82 38.58 -12.30
CA LEU A 208 -12.14 37.82 -11.24
C LEU A 208 -12.78 38.04 -9.87
N GLU A 209 -12.77 37.01 -9.03
CA GLU A 209 -13.16 37.11 -7.61
C GLU A 209 -12.21 38.05 -6.84
N ASP A 210 -12.71 38.72 -5.79
CA ASP A 210 -11.95 39.72 -5.01
C ASP A 210 -10.65 39.15 -4.41
N GLU A 211 -10.69 37.94 -3.84
CA GLU A 211 -9.51 37.27 -3.27
C GLU A 211 -8.45 36.94 -4.33
N ARG A 212 -8.88 36.55 -5.53
CA ARG A 212 -7.98 36.32 -6.67
C ARG A 212 -7.35 37.62 -7.16
N THR A 213 -8.14 38.69 -7.24
CA THR A 213 -7.66 40.03 -7.64
C THR A 213 -6.55 40.52 -6.71
N GLU A 214 -6.72 40.38 -5.40
CA GLU A 214 -5.68 40.77 -4.43
C GLU A 214 -4.41 39.92 -4.59
N THR A 215 -4.56 38.62 -4.83
CA THR A 215 -3.43 37.70 -5.07
C THR A 215 -2.65 38.07 -6.33
N ILE A 216 -3.35 38.36 -7.42
CA ILE A 216 -2.74 38.80 -8.69
C ILE A 216 -2.01 40.13 -8.50
N GLN A 217 -2.63 41.10 -7.82
CA GLN A 217 -1.99 42.40 -7.58
C GLN A 217 -0.69 42.25 -6.77
N LYS A 218 -0.71 41.45 -5.69
CA LYS A 218 0.50 41.14 -4.92
C LYS A 218 1.59 40.47 -5.78
N ALA A 219 1.19 39.61 -6.72
CA ALA A 219 2.11 38.95 -7.63
C ALA A 219 2.67 39.91 -8.69
N ILE A 220 1.88 40.85 -9.21
CA ILE A 220 2.33 41.94 -10.10
C ILE A 220 3.38 42.79 -9.38
N ASP A 221 3.10 43.26 -8.16
CA ASP A 221 4.01 44.12 -7.39
C ASP A 221 5.36 43.42 -7.14
N LYS A 222 5.31 42.12 -6.85
CA LYS A 222 6.50 41.26 -6.65
C LYS A 222 7.14 40.79 -7.96
N LYS A 223 6.55 41.11 -9.11
CA LYS A 223 6.97 40.60 -10.44
C LYS A 223 7.10 39.08 -10.44
N ASP A 224 6.15 38.40 -9.81
CA ASP A 224 6.16 36.96 -9.57
C ASP A 224 5.50 36.20 -10.72
N PHE A 225 6.30 35.92 -11.75
CA PHE A 225 5.87 35.16 -12.90
C PHE A 225 5.25 33.80 -12.53
N ALA A 226 5.79 33.08 -11.54
CA ALA A 226 5.32 31.73 -11.24
C ALA A 226 3.88 31.73 -10.71
N THR A 227 3.55 32.68 -9.84
CA THR A 227 2.19 32.84 -9.31
C THR A 227 1.22 33.33 -10.38
N LEU A 228 1.61 34.36 -11.15
CA LEU A 228 0.78 34.87 -12.24
C LEU A 228 0.52 33.80 -13.30
N TYR A 229 1.56 33.07 -13.70
CA TYR A 229 1.44 31.99 -14.69
C TYR A 229 0.61 30.83 -14.16
N ALA A 230 0.66 30.50 -12.87
CA ALA A 230 -0.20 29.47 -12.29
C ALA A 230 -1.68 29.84 -12.38
N ILE A 231 -2.01 31.10 -12.07
CA ILE A 231 -3.39 31.61 -12.16
C ILE A 231 -3.82 31.69 -13.62
N ALA A 232 -2.99 32.26 -14.50
CA ALA A 232 -3.25 32.34 -15.92
C ALA A 232 -3.45 30.95 -16.55
N GLN A 233 -2.64 29.96 -16.15
CA GLN A 233 -2.81 28.57 -16.58
C GLN A 233 -4.16 28.01 -16.16
N ILE A 234 -4.69 28.36 -14.98
CA ILE A 234 -6.00 27.89 -14.53
C ILE A 234 -7.13 28.60 -15.28
N GLU A 235 -7.00 29.91 -15.54
CA GLU A 235 -8.02 30.67 -16.26
C GLU A 235 -8.08 30.31 -17.75
N THR A 236 -6.94 29.91 -18.34
CA THR A 236 -6.81 29.59 -19.77
C THR A 236 -6.74 28.09 -20.07
N ALA A 237 -6.56 27.24 -19.06
CA ALA A 237 -6.74 25.80 -19.25
C ALA A 237 -8.20 25.56 -19.56
N GLY A 238 -8.48 24.69 -20.54
CA GLY A 238 -9.83 24.18 -20.75
C GLY A 238 -10.39 23.72 -19.40
N ARG A 239 -11.48 24.34 -18.94
CA ARG A 239 -12.20 23.86 -17.77
C ARG A 239 -12.80 22.51 -18.17
N LEU A 240 -12.50 21.46 -17.39
CA LEU A 240 -13.16 20.15 -17.59
C LEU A 240 -14.66 20.40 -17.67
N ASN A 241 -15.28 19.99 -18.78
CA ASN A 241 -16.70 20.18 -18.93
C ASN A 241 -17.43 19.21 -17.99
N ARG A 242 -18.22 19.77 -17.07
CA ARG A 242 -18.98 19.06 -16.05
C ARG A 242 -20.49 19.15 -16.25
N GLU A 243 -20.95 19.66 -17.39
CA GLU A 243 -22.38 19.82 -17.70
C GLU A 243 -23.14 18.49 -17.69
N THR A 244 -22.45 17.38 -17.95
CA THR A 244 -23.04 16.04 -17.93
C THR A 244 -22.13 15.02 -17.27
N THR A 245 -22.76 14.01 -16.66
CA THR A 245 -22.10 12.79 -16.18
C THR A 245 -22.18 11.64 -17.18
N ARG A 246 -22.93 11.82 -18.29
CA ARG A 246 -23.03 10.79 -19.35
C ARG A 246 -21.72 10.72 -20.11
N GLY A 247 -21.32 9.50 -20.44
CA GLY A 247 -20.01 9.23 -21.00
C GLY A 247 -19.81 7.78 -21.39
N GLN A 248 -18.58 7.46 -21.79
CA GLN A 248 -18.16 6.14 -22.22
C GLN A 248 -16.83 5.75 -21.58
N TRP A 249 -16.70 4.46 -21.27
CA TRP A 249 -15.43 3.88 -20.87
C TRP A 249 -14.58 3.59 -22.10
N ARG A 250 -13.32 3.99 -22.04
CA ARG A 250 -12.28 3.59 -22.99
C ARG A 250 -11.24 2.75 -22.26
N LYS A 251 -10.87 1.63 -22.88
CA LYS A 251 -9.83 0.72 -22.40
C LYS A 251 -8.54 0.98 -23.19
N TYR A 252 -7.43 1.01 -22.48
CA TYR A 252 -6.08 0.98 -23.01
C TYR A 252 -5.42 -0.30 -22.55
N ASP A 253 -5.08 -1.17 -23.49
CA ASP A 253 -4.55 -2.51 -23.17
C ASP A 253 -3.13 -2.44 -22.62
N GLN A 254 -2.80 -3.37 -21.72
CA GLN A 254 -1.44 -3.59 -21.26
C GLN A 254 -0.48 -3.74 -22.46
N GLY A 255 0.62 -2.99 -22.44
CA GLY A 255 1.63 -2.97 -23.50
C GLY A 255 1.27 -2.17 -24.76
N SER A 256 0.11 -1.50 -24.79
CA SER A 256 -0.29 -0.65 -25.92
C SER A 256 0.54 0.65 -26.01
N ASP A 257 0.40 1.37 -27.13
CA ASP A 257 1.12 2.63 -27.35
C ASP A 257 0.66 3.73 -26.38
N TYR A 258 1.43 3.93 -25.31
CA TYR A 258 1.15 4.89 -24.25
C TYR A 258 1.00 6.34 -24.73
N ARG A 259 1.54 6.68 -25.91
CA ARG A 259 1.43 8.04 -26.47
C ARG A 259 0.00 8.40 -26.83
N ILE A 260 -0.85 7.40 -27.12
CA ILE A 260 -2.28 7.62 -27.39
C ILE A 260 -2.96 8.10 -26.10
N LEU A 261 -2.83 7.33 -25.01
CA LEU A 261 -3.35 7.70 -23.69
C LEU A 261 -2.84 9.07 -23.23
N GLU A 262 -1.53 9.35 -23.35
CA GLU A 262 -0.97 10.66 -23.02
C GLU A 262 -1.62 11.78 -23.84
N SER A 263 -1.73 11.60 -25.16
CA SER A 263 -2.25 12.64 -26.06
C SER A 263 -3.71 12.99 -25.79
N GLU A 264 -4.52 12.01 -25.38
CA GLU A 264 -5.94 12.22 -25.09
C GLU A 264 -6.19 12.87 -23.74
N LEU A 265 -5.26 12.72 -22.79
CA LEU A 265 -5.34 13.33 -21.47
C LEU A 265 -4.68 14.73 -21.42
N LYS A 266 -3.74 14.99 -22.33
CA LYS A 266 -2.97 16.23 -22.35
C LYS A 266 -3.88 17.45 -22.57
N GLY A 267 -3.66 18.51 -21.79
CA GLY A 267 -4.43 19.75 -21.88
C GLY A 267 -5.88 19.65 -21.37
N LYS A 268 -6.36 18.45 -20.99
CA LYS A 268 -7.72 18.23 -20.46
C LYS A 268 -7.91 18.62 -19.01
N GLY A 269 -6.85 19.07 -18.34
CA GLY A 269 -6.98 19.60 -16.99
C GLY A 269 -7.13 18.55 -15.87
N THR A 270 -6.97 17.25 -16.13
CA THR A 270 -7.21 16.15 -15.18
C THR A 270 -6.36 16.18 -13.91
N GLY A 271 -5.14 16.74 -13.97
CA GLY A 271 -4.18 16.68 -12.86
C GLY A 271 -3.54 15.30 -12.67
N TRP A 272 -3.71 14.39 -13.63
CA TRP A 272 -3.07 13.07 -13.60
C TRP A 272 -1.66 13.12 -14.17
N CYS A 273 -0.69 12.52 -13.47
CA CYS A 273 0.66 12.32 -13.99
C CYS A 273 0.69 11.48 -15.28
N THR A 274 -0.37 10.70 -15.54
CA THR A 274 -0.59 9.95 -16.78
C THR A 274 -0.64 10.85 -18.00
N ALA A 275 -1.11 12.10 -17.87
CA ALA A 275 -1.10 13.08 -18.95
C ALA A 275 0.29 13.68 -19.23
N GLU A 276 1.25 13.45 -18.32
CA GLU A 276 2.53 14.18 -18.26
C GLU A 276 3.77 13.27 -18.33
N GLY A 277 3.60 11.95 -18.49
CA GLY A 277 4.73 11.02 -18.68
C GLY A 277 4.72 9.73 -17.86
N SER A 278 3.63 9.36 -17.18
CA SER A 278 3.53 8.06 -16.46
C SER A 278 2.65 7.02 -17.15
N ALA A 279 2.10 7.31 -18.33
CA ALA A 279 1.21 6.38 -19.03
C ALA A 279 1.91 5.08 -19.40
N LYS A 280 3.19 5.16 -19.82
CA LYS A 280 4.01 4.00 -20.15
C LYS A 280 4.11 3.03 -18.98
N ASP A 281 4.54 3.53 -17.82
CA ASP A 281 4.70 2.72 -16.60
C ASP A 281 3.37 2.05 -16.20
N HIS A 282 2.24 2.74 -16.35
CA HIS A 282 0.93 2.15 -16.06
C HIS A 282 0.58 1.01 -17.01
N LEU A 283 0.76 1.22 -18.33
CA LEU A 283 0.43 0.23 -19.35
C LEU A 283 1.42 -0.94 -19.38
N GLU A 284 2.62 -0.82 -18.82
CA GLU A 284 3.53 -1.97 -18.65
C GLU A 284 3.00 -2.97 -17.62
N HIS A 285 2.31 -2.50 -16.56
CA HIS A 285 1.91 -3.31 -15.41
C HIS A 285 0.43 -3.73 -15.42
N GLY A 286 -0.39 -3.18 -16.31
CA GLY A 286 -1.78 -3.59 -16.49
C GLY A 286 -2.57 -2.71 -17.45
N ASP A 287 -3.83 -3.11 -17.69
CA ASP A 287 -4.78 -2.29 -18.44
C ASP A 287 -5.07 -0.96 -17.72
N PHE A 288 -5.43 0.06 -18.51
CA PHE A 288 -5.86 1.35 -17.99
C PHE A 288 -7.23 1.70 -18.56
N TYR A 289 -8.19 2.08 -17.71
CA TYR A 289 -9.52 2.48 -18.13
C TYR A 289 -9.72 3.96 -17.82
N VAL A 290 -10.33 4.69 -18.75
CA VAL A 290 -10.72 6.09 -18.53
C VAL A 290 -12.19 6.25 -18.89
N TYR A 291 -12.95 6.87 -17.99
CA TYR A 291 -14.30 7.32 -18.27
C TYR A 291 -14.24 8.74 -18.83
N TYR A 292 -14.67 8.88 -20.07
CA TYR A 292 -14.81 10.17 -20.73
C TYR A 292 -16.27 10.57 -20.71
N THR A 293 -16.58 11.80 -20.31
CA THR A 293 -17.91 12.39 -20.48
C THR A 293 -18.02 13.13 -21.81
N TYR A 294 -19.27 13.29 -22.27
CA TYR A 294 -19.56 14.11 -23.45
C TYR A 294 -19.38 15.59 -23.15
N ALA A 295 -19.13 16.38 -24.20
CA ALA A 295 -18.95 17.82 -24.08
C ALA A 295 -20.27 18.55 -23.82
N THR A 296 -21.42 17.95 -24.15
CA THR A 296 -22.73 18.55 -23.90
C THR A 296 -23.68 17.58 -23.21
N ALA A 297 -24.74 18.10 -22.60
CA ALA A 297 -25.84 17.29 -22.08
C ALA A 297 -26.66 16.55 -23.17
N HIS A 298 -26.40 16.84 -24.45
CA HIS A 298 -27.06 16.27 -25.62
C HIS A 298 -26.11 15.35 -26.40
N PRO A 299 -25.89 14.10 -25.94
CA PRO A 299 -24.91 13.18 -26.53
C PRO A 299 -25.23 12.72 -27.96
N GLU A 300 -26.39 13.10 -28.50
CA GLU A 300 -26.73 12.85 -29.91
C GLU A 300 -26.10 13.88 -30.85
N GLU A 301 -25.58 14.98 -30.33
CA GLU A 301 -24.83 16.01 -31.06
C GLU A 301 -23.30 15.80 -30.99
N ASP A 302 -22.83 15.00 -30.02
CA ASP A 302 -21.41 14.67 -29.81
C ASP A 302 -21.08 13.27 -30.35
N GLU A 303 -20.24 13.16 -31.39
CA GLU A 303 -19.87 11.85 -31.96
C GLU A 303 -19.05 10.97 -30.99
N GLN A 304 -18.31 11.58 -30.04
CA GLN A 304 -17.48 10.87 -29.06
C GLN A 304 -17.37 11.62 -27.73
N ALA A 305 -17.29 10.87 -26.63
CA ALA A 305 -16.96 11.41 -25.32
C ALA A 305 -15.45 11.69 -25.23
N THR A 306 -15.08 12.91 -24.81
CA THR A 306 -13.69 13.41 -24.84
C THR A 306 -13.20 14.02 -23.53
N GLU A 307 -14.04 14.14 -22.51
CA GLU A 307 -13.68 14.78 -21.23
C GLU A 307 -13.35 13.75 -20.15
N PRO A 308 -12.06 13.45 -19.89
CA PRO A 308 -11.66 12.42 -18.92
C PRO A 308 -12.00 12.85 -17.48
N ARG A 309 -12.82 12.06 -16.77
CA ARG A 309 -13.24 12.37 -15.39
C ARG A 309 -12.95 11.27 -14.36
N VAL A 310 -12.82 10.02 -14.79
CA VAL A 310 -12.43 8.89 -13.92
C VAL A 310 -11.37 8.04 -14.60
N ALA A 311 -10.39 7.53 -13.84
CA ALA A 311 -9.45 6.53 -14.30
C ALA A 311 -9.38 5.34 -13.34
N ILE A 312 -9.30 4.13 -13.91
CA ILE A 312 -9.04 2.88 -13.19
C ILE A 312 -7.75 2.28 -13.73
N ARG A 313 -6.77 2.06 -12.86
CA ARG A 313 -5.51 1.40 -13.17
C ARG A 313 -5.56 -0.05 -12.71
N MET A 314 -5.28 -0.98 -13.62
CA MET A 314 -5.06 -2.37 -13.27
C MET A 314 -3.58 -2.62 -12.93
N GLN A 315 -3.32 -3.62 -12.11
CA GLN A 315 -2.00 -4.16 -11.85
C GLN A 315 -2.11 -5.67 -11.69
N GLU A 316 -1.27 -6.43 -12.41
CA GLU A 316 -1.29 -7.90 -12.37
C GLU A 316 -2.71 -8.48 -12.57
N GLY A 317 -3.47 -7.86 -13.49
CA GLY A 317 -4.83 -8.28 -13.83
C GLY A 317 -5.93 -7.87 -12.86
N HIS A 318 -5.63 -7.16 -11.76
CA HIS A 318 -6.61 -6.75 -10.75
C HIS A 318 -6.73 -5.23 -10.64
N VAL A 319 -7.87 -4.73 -10.16
CA VAL A 319 -8.07 -3.30 -9.87
C VAL A 319 -7.10 -2.85 -8.78
N ALA A 320 -6.23 -1.91 -9.11
CA ALA A 320 -5.18 -1.44 -8.20
C ALA A 320 -5.38 0.02 -7.75
N GLU A 321 -6.03 0.85 -8.55
CA GLU A 321 -6.29 2.25 -8.19
C GLU A 321 -7.49 2.77 -8.97
N VAL A 322 -8.35 3.52 -8.28
CA VAL A 322 -9.46 4.28 -8.88
C VAL A 322 -9.25 5.73 -8.48
N ARG A 323 -9.26 6.64 -9.46
CA ARG A 323 -9.02 8.07 -9.24
C ARG A 323 -9.92 8.94 -10.11
N GLY A 324 -10.28 10.10 -9.59
CA GLY A 324 -11.01 11.13 -10.32
C GLY A 324 -10.17 12.37 -10.57
N VAL A 325 -10.85 13.44 -10.93
CA VAL A 325 -10.25 14.74 -11.31
C VAL A 325 -10.39 15.81 -10.23
N ASN A 326 -10.97 15.47 -9.07
CA ASN A 326 -11.02 16.37 -7.93
C ASN A 326 -9.68 16.44 -7.18
N THR A 327 -9.70 17.20 -6.10
CA THR A 327 -8.59 17.35 -5.17
C THR A 327 -7.96 16.03 -4.78
N ARG A 328 -6.63 15.98 -4.80
CA ARG A 328 -5.85 14.75 -4.54
C ARG A 328 -6.26 13.55 -5.41
N GLN A 329 -6.87 13.83 -6.58
CA GLN A 329 -7.41 12.83 -7.50
C GLN A 329 -8.60 12.04 -6.92
N GLU A 330 -9.36 12.65 -6.01
CA GLU A 330 -10.63 12.11 -5.53
C GLU A 330 -11.66 12.02 -6.66
N LEU A 331 -12.63 11.13 -6.49
CA LEU A 331 -13.78 11.03 -7.39
C LEU A 331 -14.72 12.21 -7.18
N GLU A 332 -15.43 12.56 -8.24
CA GLU A 332 -16.57 13.44 -8.16
C GLU A 332 -17.75 12.66 -7.55
N PRO A 333 -18.45 13.20 -6.53
CA PRO A 333 -19.52 12.48 -5.86
C PRO A 333 -20.57 11.91 -6.82
N GLU A 334 -20.91 12.66 -7.87
CA GLU A 334 -21.87 12.26 -8.90
C GLU A 334 -21.37 11.16 -9.86
N LEU A 335 -20.06 10.86 -9.87
CA LEU A 335 -19.46 9.81 -10.69
C LEU A 335 -19.10 8.55 -9.88
N ASN A 336 -19.31 8.56 -8.55
CA ASN A 336 -18.99 7.42 -7.70
C ASN A 336 -19.67 6.14 -8.21
N ASP A 337 -20.98 6.17 -8.45
CA ASP A 337 -21.72 4.98 -8.89
C ASP A 337 -21.27 4.48 -10.27
N ILE A 338 -20.87 5.39 -11.16
CA ILE A 338 -20.33 5.05 -12.49
C ILE A 338 -18.98 4.36 -12.34
N ALA A 339 -18.11 4.88 -11.47
CA ALA A 339 -16.83 4.25 -11.15
C ALA A 339 -17.06 2.87 -10.53
N LYS A 340 -17.89 2.78 -9.47
CA LYS A 340 -18.24 1.55 -8.75
C LYS A 340 -18.72 0.46 -9.68
N GLY A 341 -19.73 0.79 -10.50
CA GLY A 341 -20.27 -0.15 -11.47
C GLY A 341 -19.19 -0.71 -12.38
N LYS A 342 -18.23 0.13 -12.83
CA LYS A 342 -17.16 -0.35 -13.69
C LYS A 342 -16.13 -1.21 -12.96
N TYR A 343 -15.60 -0.76 -11.82
CA TYR A 343 -14.52 -1.52 -11.19
C TYR A 343 -15.02 -2.80 -10.53
N HIS A 344 -16.28 -2.88 -10.07
CA HIS A 344 -16.89 -4.13 -9.59
C HIS A 344 -16.99 -5.21 -10.68
N ASP A 345 -17.12 -4.81 -11.95
CA ASP A 345 -17.10 -5.72 -13.11
C ASP A 345 -15.69 -6.19 -13.52
N LEU A 346 -14.65 -5.64 -12.89
CA LEU A 346 -13.25 -5.96 -13.16
C LEU A 346 -12.70 -6.91 -12.07
N PRO A 347 -11.72 -7.78 -12.38
CA PRO A 347 -11.15 -8.70 -11.39
C PRO A 347 -10.60 -7.97 -10.15
N GLY A 348 -10.99 -8.44 -8.95
CA GLY A 348 -10.61 -7.84 -7.67
C GLY A 348 -11.42 -6.60 -7.28
N GLY A 349 -12.36 -6.18 -8.12
CA GLY A 349 -13.25 -5.05 -7.90
C GLY A 349 -14.19 -5.23 -6.72
N GLU A 350 -14.68 -6.44 -6.50
CA GLU A 350 -15.67 -6.75 -5.44
C GLU A 350 -15.11 -6.53 -4.02
N LYS A 351 -13.78 -6.59 -3.87
CA LYS A 351 -13.07 -6.32 -2.60
C LYS A 351 -12.43 -4.93 -2.54
N PHE A 352 -12.45 -4.17 -3.63
CA PHE A 352 -11.72 -2.90 -3.73
C PHE A 352 -12.18 -1.90 -2.67
N ASP A 353 -13.50 -1.75 -2.51
CA ASP A 353 -14.08 -0.78 -1.56
C ASP A 353 -13.60 -1.04 -0.14
N LYS A 354 -13.73 -2.28 0.32
CA LYS A 354 -13.30 -2.68 1.66
C LYS A 354 -11.80 -2.51 1.84
N LYS A 355 -10.98 -2.99 0.90
CA LYS A 355 -9.52 -2.83 0.96
C LYS A 355 -9.09 -1.36 1.01
N SER A 356 -9.76 -0.49 0.26
CA SER A 356 -9.47 0.95 0.28
C SER A 356 -9.81 1.56 1.64
N GLU A 357 -11.01 1.28 2.17
CA GLU A 357 -11.45 1.79 3.47
C GLU A 357 -10.55 1.30 4.62
N ASP A 358 -10.20 0.01 4.60
CA ASP A 358 -9.31 -0.61 5.58
C ASP A 358 -7.91 0.03 5.55
N MET A 359 -7.35 0.30 4.36
CA MET A 359 -6.05 0.96 4.25
C MET A 359 -6.10 2.42 4.72
N ASP A 360 -7.19 3.15 4.46
CA ASP A 360 -7.35 4.52 4.95
C ASP A 360 -7.43 4.58 6.47
N ARG A 361 -8.23 3.70 7.10
CA ARG A 361 -8.30 3.59 8.56
C ARG A 361 -6.96 3.19 9.17
N LEU A 362 -6.27 2.23 8.58
CA LEU A 362 -4.93 1.81 9.01
C LEU A 362 -3.91 2.95 8.89
N ASN A 363 -3.96 3.74 7.81
CA ASN A 363 -3.10 4.92 7.61
C ASN A 363 -3.31 5.96 8.72
N VAL A 364 -4.57 6.25 9.07
CA VAL A 364 -4.91 7.19 10.16
C VAL A 364 -4.31 6.72 11.48
N ILE A 365 -4.52 5.46 11.86
CA ILE A 365 -3.98 4.90 13.12
C ILE A 365 -2.46 4.90 13.10
N TYR A 366 -1.86 4.47 11.99
CA TYR A 366 -0.41 4.41 11.84
C TYR A 366 0.24 5.78 12.03
N TYR A 367 -0.31 6.84 11.43
CA TYR A 367 0.21 8.20 11.56
C TYR A 367 -0.12 8.88 12.90
N LYS A 368 -1.16 8.41 13.63
CA LYS A 368 -1.34 8.74 15.05
C LYS A 368 -0.28 8.06 15.93
N THR A 369 0.18 6.88 15.52
CA THR A 369 1.09 6.01 16.29
C THR A 369 2.55 6.38 16.11
N PHE A 370 2.95 6.73 14.89
CA PHE A 370 4.34 6.98 14.52
C PHE A 370 4.53 8.32 13.83
N ARG A 371 5.61 9.01 14.20
CA ARG A 371 6.17 10.11 13.40
C ARG A 371 7.39 9.60 12.65
N ILE A 372 7.43 9.87 11.35
CA ILE A 372 8.58 9.52 10.50
C ILE A 372 9.29 10.81 10.08
N ASP A 373 10.58 10.92 10.40
CA ASP A 373 11.42 11.99 9.87
C ASP A 373 11.67 11.75 8.38
N LYS A 374 11.22 12.68 7.52
CA LYS A 374 11.31 12.51 6.06
C LYS A 374 12.74 12.55 5.50
N LYS A 375 13.74 12.96 6.30
CA LYS A 375 15.14 13.08 5.89
C LYS A 375 15.98 11.93 6.44
N THR A 376 15.77 11.54 7.69
CA THR A 376 16.55 10.48 8.35
C THR A 376 15.84 9.12 8.31
N GLU A 377 14.55 9.11 7.96
CA GLU A 377 13.66 7.93 8.03
C GLU A 377 13.48 7.40 9.46
N GLU A 378 13.94 8.15 10.47
CA GLU A 378 13.81 7.77 11.86
C GLU A 378 12.34 7.76 12.27
N LYS A 379 11.92 6.63 12.83
CA LYS A 379 10.56 6.40 13.30
C LYS A 379 10.50 6.61 14.80
N THR A 380 9.67 7.54 15.25
CA THR A 380 9.40 7.80 16.67
C THR A 380 8.00 7.33 17.03
N PHE A 381 7.89 6.50 18.07
CA PHE A 381 6.59 6.12 18.64
C PHE A 381 6.01 7.28 19.46
N LEU A 382 4.74 7.61 19.21
CA LEU A 382 4.06 8.79 19.78
C LEU A 382 3.20 8.48 21.00
N HIS A 383 3.09 7.20 21.40
CA HIS A 383 2.24 6.76 22.51
C HIS A 383 0.79 7.30 22.45
N PRO A 384 0.07 7.22 21.31
CA PRO A 384 -1.28 7.76 21.25
C PRO A 384 -2.24 6.96 22.14
N THR A 385 -3.30 7.62 22.60
CA THR A 385 -4.51 6.92 23.08
C THR A 385 -5.43 6.72 21.87
N LEU A 386 -5.77 5.47 21.58
CA LEU A 386 -6.72 5.14 20.50
C LEU A 386 -8.14 5.08 21.06
N THR A 387 -9.12 5.41 20.23
CA THR A 387 -10.55 5.28 20.55
C THR A 387 -10.97 3.81 20.53
N THR A 388 -12.12 3.49 21.15
CA THR A 388 -12.70 2.14 21.12
C THR A 388 -12.89 1.63 19.68
N GLU A 389 -13.41 2.46 18.77
CA GLU A 389 -13.59 2.08 17.35
C GLU A 389 -12.26 1.78 16.62
N GLU A 390 -11.22 2.56 16.91
CA GLU A 390 -9.88 2.32 16.36
C GLU A 390 -9.25 1.04 16.90
N LEU A 391 -9.51 0.72 18.18
CA LEU A 391 -9.06 -0.52 18.81
C LEU A 391 -9.82 -1.73 18.26
N LEU A 392 -11.15 -1.64 18.11
CA LEU A 392 -11.96 -2.70 17.49
C LEU A 392 -11.48 -3.02 16.07
N PHE A 393 -11.13 -2.00 15.30
CA PHE A 393 -10.54 -2.16 13.97
C PHE A 393 -9.12 -2.74 14.04
N LEU A 394 -8.22 -2.16 14.83
CA LEU A 394 -6.81 -2.56 14.91
C LEU A 394 -6.63 -4.00 15.41
N TYR A 395 -7.44 -4.42 16.37
CA TYR A 395 -7.47 -5.79 16.88
C TYR A 395 -8.35 -6.73 16.03
N GLU A 396 -8.90 -6.26 14.91
CA GLU A 396 -9.73 -7.04 13.98
C GLU A 396 -10.92 -7.74 14.67
N ILE A 397 -11.48 -7.08 15.69
CA ILE A 397 -12.60 -7.61 16.50
C ILE A 397 -13.88 -7.58 15.66
N ASP A 398 -14.11 -6.51 14.90
CA ASP A 398 -15.30 -6.32 14.07
C ASP A 398 -15.20 -7.11 12.75
N SER A 399 -14.09 -6.92 12.03
CA SER A 399 -13.80 -7.65 10.79
C SER A 399 -12.29 -7.67 10.53
N SER A 400 -11.84 -8.59 9.69
CA SER A 400 -10.44 -8.65 9.25
C SER A 400 -10.12 -7.48 8.32
N ILE A 401 -8.93 -6.88 8.52
CA ILE A 401 -8.39 -5.80 7.70
C ILE A 401 -7.86 -6.40 6.39
N GLU A 402 -8.45 -6.02 5.26
CA GLU A 402 -8.05 -6.48 3.93
C GLU A 402 -7.08 -5.49 3.27
N SER A 403 -6.15 -6.01 2.45
CA SER A 403 -5.19 -5.18 1.71
C SER A 403 -5.00 -5.66 0.27
N PHE A 404 -4.32 -4.87 -0.55
CA PHE A 404 -4.13 -5.14 -1.98
C PHE A 404 -2.96 -6.07 -2.30
N GLY A 405 -2.09 -6.38 -1.34
CA GLY A 405 -0.89 -7.21 -1.58
C GLY A 405 -0.35 -7.95 -0.37
N TYR A 406 -1.09 -7.97 0.75
CA TYR A 406 -0.77 -8.77 1.92
C TYR A 406 -1.99 -9.54 2.42
N ASP A 407 -1.79 -10.79 2.81
CA ASP A 407 -2.79 -11.56 3.57
C ASP A 407 -3.06 -10.89 4.93
N LYS A 408 -2.01 -10.33 5.56
CA LYS A 408 -2.11 -9.46 6.73
C LYS A 408 -1.10 -8.33 6.65
N HIS A 409 -1.57 -7.08 6.78
CA HIS A 409 -0.72 -5.92 6.57
C HIS A 409 0.37 -5.81 7.67
N PRO A 410 1.68 -5.71 7.33
CA PRO A 410 2.77 -5.74 8.32
C PRO A 410 2.71 -4.60 9.35
N ARG A 411 2.25 -3.41 8.94
CA ARG A 411 2.00 -2.26 9.83
C ARG A 411 1.05 -2.54 11.00
N ILE A 412 0.10 -3.48 10.87
CA ILE A 412 -0.79 -3.85 11.98
C ILE A 412 0.04 -4.43 13.13
N LYS A 413 0.92 -5.38 12.81
CA LYS A 413 1.85 -5.99 13.78
C LYS A 413 2.75 -4.93 14.39
N GLU A 414 3.31 -4.06 13.56
CA GLU A 414 4.20 -2.99 14.04
C GLU A 414 3.50 -2.06 15.06
N ILE A 415 2.26 -1.65 14.79
CA ILE A 415 1.48 -0.87 15.75
C ILE A 415 1.29 -1.67 17.04
N LEU A 416 0.74 -2.88 16.94
CA LEU A 416 0.40 -3.74 18.09
C LEU A 416 1.60 -4.07 18.99
N ASP A 417 2.79 -4.28 18.42
CA ASP A 417 4.01 -4.60 19.19
C ASP A 417 4.51 -3.41 20.03
N THR A 418 4.08 -2.18 19.72
CA THR A 418 4.43 -0.96 20.48
C THR A 418 3.35 -0.52 21.48
N ARG A 419 2.15 -1.13 21.42
CA ARG A 419 1.00 -0.74 22.25
C ARG A 419 1.08 -1.24 23.69
N ASN A 420 0.48 -0.47 24.61
CA ASN A 420 0.16 -0.96 25.95
C ASN A 420 -1.21 -1.66 25.91
N LYS A 421 -1.18 -2.99 25.89
CA LYS A 421 -2.38 -3.84 25.78
C LYS A 421 -3.34 -3.71 26.96
N GLU A 422 -2.82 -3.46 28.17
CA GLU A 422 -3.67 -3.26 29.35
C GLU A 422 -4.49 -1.97 29.19
N ALA A 423 -3.85 -0.87 28.78
CA ALA A 423 -4.52 0.39 28.54
C ALA A 423 -5.52 0.33 27.37
N ASP A 424 -5.17 -0.39 26.30
CA ASP A 424 -6.08 -0.63 25.17
C ASP A 424 -7.32 -1.41 25.62
N PHE A 425 -7.17 -2.42 26.47
CA PHE A 425 -8.29 -3.19 27.01
C PHE A 425 -9.17 -2.37 27.96
N GLU A 426 -8.58 -1.53 28.83
CA GLU A 426 -9.34 -0.59 29.67
C GLU A 426 -10.24 0.32 28.83
N ALA A 427 -9.79 0.72 27.63
CA ALA A 427 -10.60 1.48 26.68
C ALA A 427 -11.72 0.66 25.99
N LEU A 428 -11.62 -0.67 26.02
CA LEU A 428 -12.66 -1.59 25.54
C LEU A 428 -13.63 -2.06 26.66
N LEU A 429 -13.28 -1.88 27.95
CA LEU A 429 -14.15 -2.22 29.09
C LEU A 429 -15.58 -1.65 29.01
N PRO A 430 -15.83 -0.42 28.53
CA PRO A 430 -17.19 0.10 28.39
C PRO A 430 -18.11 -0.81 27.56
N MET A 431 -17.56 -1.59 26.61
CA MET A 431 -18.32 -2.59 25.88
C MET A 431 -18.77 -3.75 26.79
N LEU A 432 -17.91 -4.28 27.66
CA LEU A 432 -18.31 -5.30 28.66
C LEU A 432 -19.35 -4.77 29.64
N VAL A 433 -19.23 -3.50 30.06
CA VAL A 433 -20.24 -2.85 30.91
C VAL A 433 -21.58 -2.77 30.18
N THR A 434 -21.59 -2.35 28.92
CA THR A 434 -22.79 -2.30 28.08
C THR A 434 -23.44 -3.68 27.94
N ILE A 435 -22.63 -4.71 27.67
CA ILE A 435 -23.11 -6.10 27.56
C ILE A 435 -23.70 -6.57 28.89
N ARG A 436 -23.06 -6.26 30.02
CA ARG A 436 -23.55 -6.61 31.37
C ARG A 436 -24.90 -5.95 31.67
N GLU A 437 -25.05 -4.67 31.37
CA GLU A 437 -26.30 -3.94 31.58
C GLU A 437 -27.43 -4.47 30.71
N LYS A 438 -27.15 -4.78 29.43
CA LYS A 438 -28.11 -5.42 28.53
C LYS A 438 -28.51 -6.81 29.04
N THR A 439 -27.53 -7.61 29.44
CA THR A 439 -27.76 -8.95 30.01
C THR A 439 -28.65 -8.88 31.25
N GLY A 440 -28.38 -7.95 32.18
CA GLY A 440 -29.21 -7.77 33.38
C GLY A 440 -30.63 -7.28 33.11
N ARG A 441 -30.85 -6.56 32.00
CA ARG A 441 -32.17 -6.09 31.55
C ARG A 441 -32.92 -7.10 30.66
N GLY A 442 -32.22 -8.11 30.14
CA GLY A 442 -32.76 -9.01 29.11
C GLY A 442 -32.81 -8.38 27.71
N ASP A 443 -32.05 -7.31 27.47
CA ASP A 443 -31.96 -6.66 26.16
C ASP A 443 -31.09 -7.48 25.18
N VAL A 444 -31.39 -7.36 23.89
CA VAL A 444 -30.64 -8.05 22.82
C VAL A 444 -29.24 -7.45 22.67
N CYS A 445 -28.23 -8.32 22.69
CA CYS A 445 -26.85 -7.95 22.35
C CYS A 445 -26.62 -8.06 20.85
N THR A 446 -25.79 -7.17 20.31
CA THR A 446 -25.41 -7.21 18.89
C THR A 446 -24.43 -8.37 18.62
N THR A 447 -24.26 -8.73 17.35
CA THR A 447 -23.24 -9.71 16.92
C THR A 447 -21.85 -9.33 17.41
N LEU A 448 -21.43 -8.07 17.23
CA LEU A 448 -20.14 -7.58 17.71
C LEU A 448 -19.98 -7.74 19.22
N GLU A 449 -21.00 -7.35 19.99
CA GLU A 449 -21.01 -7.48 21.45
C GLU A 449 -20.83 -8.93 21.91
N LEU A 450 -21.51 -9.87 21.25
CA LEU A 450 -21.43 -11.29 21.60
C LEU A 450 -20.14 -11.94 21.09
N GLN A 451 -19.67 -11.61 19.88
CA GLN A 451 -18.38 -12.10 19.37
C GLN A 451 -17.21 -11.60 20.22
N TYR A 452 -17.32 -10.37 20.76
CA TYR A 452 -16.37 -9.83 21.74
C TYR A 452 -16.47 -10.55 23.09
N LEU A 453 -17.68 -10.74 23.65
CA LEU A 453 -17.89 -11.45 24.91
C LEU A 453 -17.35 -12.89 24.87
N TYR A 454 -17.59 -13.59 23.76
CA TYR A 454 -17.24 -14.99 23.57
C TYR A 454 -15.89 -15.21 22.89
N GLU A 455 -15.13 -14.15 22.60
CA GLU A 455 -13.79 -14.22 22.01
C GLU A 455 -13.74 -15.04 20.69
N VAL A 456 -14.78 -14.94 19.86
CA VAL A 456 -15.02 -15.83 18.71
C VAL A 456 -14.00 -15.65 17.59
N LYS A 457 -13.55 -14.41 17.35
CA LYS A 457 -12.56 -14.07 16.33
C LYS A 457 -11.13 -14.12 16.89
N GLN A 458 -10.91 -13.64 18.11
CA GLN A 458 -9.60 -13.67 18.76
C GLN A 458 -9.75 -13.80 20.29
N LYS A 459 -8.94 -14.67 20.91
CA LYS A 459 -8.79 -14.71 22.37
C LYS A 459 -8.16 -13.42 22.87
N ILE A 460 -8.85 -12.73 23.78
CA ILE A 460 -8.29 -11.61 24.50
C ILE A 460 -7.44 -12.19 25.64
N ARG A 461 -6.15 -12.40 25.36
CA ARG A 461 -5.18 -12.86 26.36
C ARG A 461 -4.72 -11.65 27.17
N LEU A 462 -5.49 -11.40 28.22
CA LEU A 462 -5.24 -10.41 29.25
C LEU A 462 -4.22 -11.01 30.21
N GLY A 463 -3.20 -10.25 30.62
CA GLY A 463 -2.16 -10.68 31.56
C GLY A 463 -2.72 -11.06 32.94
N SER A 464 -2.34 -10.33 33.99
CA SER A 464 -2.81 -10.60 35.37
C SER A 464 -4.24 -10.12 35.66
N PHE A 465 -5.05 -9.86 34.64
CA PHE A 465 -6.41 -9.33 34.81
C PHE A 465 -7.40 -10.43 35.19
N ASP A 466 -8.35 -10.09 36.07
CA ASP A 466 -9.36 -11.01 36.56
C ASP A 466 -10.46 -11.24 35.50
N ARG A 467 -10.48 -12.44 34.89
CA ARG A 467 -11.53 -12.87 33.95
C ARG A 467 -12.91 -13.06 34.63
N SER A 468 -13.03 -12.83 35.94
CA SER A 468 -14.31 -12.91 36.66
C SER A 468 -15.41 -12.07 36.02
N HIS A 469 -15.11 -10.86 35.54
CA HIS A 469 -16.11 -9.99 34.91
C HIS A 469 -16.75 -10.58 33.65
N VAL A 470 -15.96 -11.21 32.78
CA VAL A 470 -16.48 -11.89 31.57
C VAL A 470 -17.26 -13.13 31.96
N THR A 471 -16.71 -13.91 32.91
CA THR A 471 -17.32 -15.16 33.39
C THR A 471 -18.69 -14.91 34.04
N ASP A 472 -18.82 -13.85 34.83
CA ASP A 472 -20.06 -13.45 35.51
C ASP A 472 -21.16 -13.03 34.52
N ILE A 473 -20.78 -12.37 33.42
CA ILE A 473 -21.71 -12.00 32.34
C ILE A 473 -22.16 -13.27 31.63
N ILE A 474 -21.22 -14.12 31.19
CA ILE A 474 -21.52 -15.37 30.47
C ILE A 474 -22.46 -16.27 31.30
N ALA A 475 -22.24 -16.36 32.62
CA ALA A 475 -23.07 -17.16 33.53
C ALA A 475 -24.55 -16.72 33.58
N GLN A 476 -24.88 -15.49 33.17
CA GLN A 476 -26.23 -14.95 33.13
C GLN A 476 -26.87 -15.03 31.74
N ARG A 477 -26.11 -15.43 30.71
CA ARG A 477 -26.60 -15.51 29.32
C ARG A 477 -27.15 -16.88 28.97
N ASN A 478 -27.87 -16.96 27.85
CA ASN A 478 -28.34 -18.20 27.26
C ASN A 478 -27.55 -18.50 25.97
N PRO A 479 -26.50 -19.34 26.04
CA PRO A 479 -25.65 -19.62 24.89
C PRO A 479 -26.41 -20.14 23.66
N GLU A 480 -27.48 -20.92 23.85
CA GLU A 480 -28.30 -21.45 22.76
C GLU A 480 -29.02 -20.34 21.98
N ALA A 481 -29.43 -19.27 22.66
CA ALA A 481 -30.03 -18.10 22.01
C ALA A 481 -28.99 -17.18 21.37
N ASP A 482 -27.76 -17.19 21.89
CA ASP A 482 -26.67 -16.33 21.41
C ASP A 482 -25.94 -16.93 20.20
N MET A 483 -25.83 -18.25 20.07
CA MET A 483 -25.11 -18.92 18.97
C MET A 483 -25.54 -18.45 17.57
N PRO A 484 -26.85 -18.35 17.22
CA PRO A 484 -27.27 -17.85 15.91
C PRO A 484 -26.77 -16.43 15.60
N VAL A 485 -26.75 -15.57 16.62
CA VAL A 485 -26.27 -14.18 16.50
C VAL A 485 -24.75 -14.14 16.38
N VAL A 486 -24.05 -14.96 17.16
CA VAL A 486 -22.58 -15.06 17.18
C VAL A 486 -22.04 -15.62 15.86
N PHE A 487 -22.66 -16.67 15.33
CA PHE A 487 -22.25 -17.31 14.08
C PHE A 487 -22.89 -16.68 12.84
N GLU A 488 -23.71 -15.64 13.03
CA GLU A 488 -24.42 -14.93 11.97
C GLU A 488 -25.17 -15.91 11.06
N CYS A 489 -26.00 -16.76 11.66
CA CYS A 489 -26.70 -17.85 10.99
C CYS A 489 -28.08 -18.12 11.62
N GLU A 490 -28.94 -18.82 10.89
CA GLU A 490 -30.21 -19.29 11.45
C GLU A 490 -29.98 -20.46 12.41
N PRO A 491 -30.81 -20.64 13.47
CA PRO A 491 -30.69 -21.77 14.38
C PRO A 491 -30.67 -23.14 13.68
N SER A 492 -31.38 -23.26 12.55
CA SER A 492 -31.43 -24.47 11.73
C SER A 492 -30.11 -24.80 11.00
N GLN A 493 -29.18 -23.84 10.92
CA GLN A 493 -27.86 -24.00 10.32
C GLN A 493 -26.79 -24.43 11.33
N ILE A 494 -27.17 -24.65 12.59
CA ILE A 494 -26.30 -25.10 13.67
C ILE A 494 -26.56 -26.60 13.91
N ALA A 495 -25.56 -27.42 13.62
CA ALA A 495 -25.60 -28.85 13.90
C ALA A 495 -24.98 -29.16 15.27
N SER A 496 -25.60 -30.02 16.06
CA SER A 496 -25.06 -30.51 17.34
C SER A 496 -24.67 -31.99 17.32
N ILE A 497 -25.07 -32.71 16.26
CA ILE A 497 -24.67 -34.09 15.99
C ILE A 497 -24.32 -34.28 14.51
N PRO A 498 -23.44 -35.25 14.15
CA PRO A 498 -22.95 -35.42 12.78
C PRO A 498 -24.05 -35.54 11.71
N TYR A 499 -25.15 -36.23 12.04
CA TYR A 499 -26.26 -36.47 11.09
C TYR A 499 -27.04 -35.22 10.68
N GLN A 500 -26.88 -34.10 11.39
CA GLN A 500 -27.53 -32.83 11.05
C GLN A 500 -26.72 -32.03 10.01
N ILE A 501 -25.45 -32.37 9.79
CA ILE A 501 -24.57 -31.63 8.89
C ILE A 501 -25.00 -31.86 7.44
N ASN A 502 -25.28 -30.77 6.74
CA ASN A 502 -25.67 -30.73 5.33
C ASN A 502 -25.12 -29.45 4.66
N GLU A 503 -25.46 -29.24 3.39
CA GLU A 503 -25.01 -28.09 2.59
C GLU A 503 -25.40 -26.70 3.14
N ASN A 504 -26.41 -26.63 4.02
CA ASN A 504 -26.85 -25.38 4.65
C ASN A 504 -26.24 -25.15 6.05
N THR A 505 -25.51 -26.13 6.58
CA THR A 505 -24.90 -26.04 7.91
C THR A 505 -23.73 -25.06 7.87
N LYS A 506 -23.75 -24.06 8.77
CA LYS A 506 -22.68 -23.06 8.91
C LYS A 506 -21.83 -23.28 10.17
N ALA A 507 -22.45 -23.81 11.23
CA ALA A 507 -21.80 -24.07 12.51
C ALA A 507 -22.06 -25.50 13.01
N TYR A 508 -21.07 -26.05 13.71
CA TYR A 508 -21.18 -27.30 14.45
C TYR A 508 -20.77 -27.07 15.91
N VAL A 509 -21.66 -27.42 16.85
CA VAL A 509 -21.43 -27.33 18.29
C VAL A 509 -21.80 -28.67 18.93
N GLY A 510 -20.82 -29.55 19.08
CA GLY A 510 -21.07 -30.90 19.59
C GLY A 510 -19.83 -31.79 19.67
N LYS A 511 -20.01 -33.00 20.17
CA LYS A 511 -18.89 -33.95 20.35
C LYS A 511 -18.26 -34.35 19.02
N LEU A 512 -16.95 -34.56 19.00
CA LEU A 512 -16.25 -35.05 17.82
C LEU A 512 -16.37 -36.58 17.72
N ASP A 513 -16.99 -37.05 16.63
CA ASP A 513 -17.09 -38.47 16.29
C ASP A 513 -16.12 -38.85 15.16
N THR A 514 -15.98 -40.15 14.93
CA THR A 514 -15.12 -40.76 13.92
C THR A 514 -15.44 -40.19 12.53
N GLY A 515 -14.44 -39.62 11.85
CA GLY A 515 -14.58 -39.10 10.48
C GLY A 515 -15.30 -37.75 10.36
N ILE A 516 -15.55 -37.05 11.47
CA ILE A 516 -16.30 -35.78 11.47
C ILE A 516 -15.60 -34.67 10.68
N PHE A 517 -14.27 -34.63 10.70
CA PHE A 517 -13.50 -33.58 10.00
C PHE A 517 -13.63 -33.66 8.48
N GLN A 518 -13.86 -34.85 7.93
CA GLN A 518 -14.14 -35.05 6.51
C GLN A 518 -15.50 -34.45 6.13
N MET A 519 -16.47 -34.51 7.04
CA MET A 519 -17.76 -33.83 6.86
C MET A 519 -17.60 -32.31 6.94
N PHE A 520 -16.79 -31.81 7.89
CA PHE A 520 -16.49 -30.38 7.99
C PHE A 520 -15.81 -29.85 6.72
N LEU A 521 -14.91 -30.63 6.13
CA LEU A 521 -14.30 -30.28 4.85
C LEU A 521 -15.32 -30.28 3.71
N LYS A 522 -16.10 -31.36 3.58
CA LYS A 522 -17.08 -31.54 2.50
C LYS A 522 -18.12 -30.42 2.44
N TYR A 523 -18.62 -29.98 3.60
CA TYR A 523 -19.66 -28.95 3.68
C TYR A 523 -19.11 -27.57 4.07
N ASN A 524 -17.79 -27.41 4.11
CA ASN A 524 -17.10 -26.17 4.45
C ASN A 524 -17.61 -25.51 5.74
N ILE A 525 -17.71 -26.29 6.82
CA ILE A 525 -18.20 -25.80 8.11
C ILE A 525 -17.22 -24.77 8.68
N GLU A 526 -17.72 -23.58 9.00
CA GLU A 526 -16.91 -22.43 9.40
C GLU A 526 -16.66 -22.40 10.91
N TYR A 527 -17.72 -22.54 11.71
CA TYR A 527 -17.66 -22.46 13.17
C TYR A 527 -17.72 -23.86 13.76
N ILE A 528 -16.63 -24.33 14.37
CA ILE A 528 -16.54 -25.69 14.91
C ILE A 528 -16.18 -25.62 16.39
N TYR A 529 -17.06 -26.11 17.24
CA TYR A 529 -16.91 -26.15 18.69
C TYR A 529 -17.29 -27.52 19.25
N THR A 530 -16.60 -27.96 20.29
CA THR A 530 -17.02 -29.15 21.07
C THR A 530 -18.06 -28.82 22.14
N SER A 531 -18.03 -27.59 22.62
CA SER A 531 -18.98 -26.95 23.53
C SER A 531 -18.91 -25.43 23.33
N PHE A 532 -20.03 -24.73 23.54
CA PHE A 532 -20.09 -23.27 23.51
C PHE A 532 -20.81 -22.78 24.76
N PRO A 533 -20.28 -21.78 25.48
CA PRO A 533 -19.11 -20.95 25.15
C PRO A 533 -17.76 -21.44 25.70
N GLU A 534 -17.72 -22.51 26.49
CA GLU A 534 -16.51 -22.92 27.23
C GLU A 534 -15.41 -23.52 26.34
N GLY A 535 -15.75 -23.96 25.12
CA GLY A 535 -14.81 -24.54 24.17
C GLY A 535 -14.15 -23.50 23.28
N ARG A 536 -12.89 -23.74 22.88
CA ARG A 536 -12.25 -22.94 21.84
C ARG A 536 -12.81 -23.36 20.48
N ARG A 537 -12.89 -22.41 19.54
CA ARG A 537 -13.08 -22.73 18.13
C ARG A 537 -11.96 -23.64 17.66
N ILE A 538 -12.31 -24.78 17.07
CA ILE A 538 -11.34 -25.64 16.40
C ILE A 538 -10.89 -24.93 15.12
N GLU A 539 -9.60 -24.60 15.04
CA GLU A 539 -9.04 -23.85 13.92
C GLU A 539 -8.61 -24.83 12.81
N ARG A 540 -9.05 -24.56 11.58
CA ARG A 540 -8.56 -25.20 10.36
C ARG A 540 -7.71 -24.20 9.58
N ARG A 541 -6.50 -24.59 9.17
CA ARG A 541 -5.61 -23.76 8.35
C ARG A 541 -4.99 -24.60 7.25
N SER A 542 -5.13 -24.16 6.00
CA SER A 542 -4.38 -24.73 4.86
C SER A 542 -3.03 -24.05 4.77
N VAL A 543 -1.96 -24.83 4.63
CA VAL A 543 -0.58 -24.33 4.54
C VAL A 543 0.14 -25.09 3.42
N GLU A 544 0.86 -24.35 2.57
CA GLU A 544 1.75 -24.93 1.58
C GLU A 544 2.99 -25.54 2.27
N VAL A 545 3.23 -26.84 2.04
CA VAL A 545 4.29 -27.62 2.66
C VAL A 545 5.10 -28.34 1.58
N GLY A 546 6.43 -28.32 1.72
CA GLY A 546 7.37 -29.00 0.82
C GLY A 546 8.15 -28.02 -0.07
N GLY A 547 8.94 -28.56 -0.99
CA GLY A 547 9.69 -27.80 -1.99
C GLY A 547 10.94 -27.07 -1.49
N LYS A 548 11.22 -27.09 -0.18
CA LYS A 548 12.32 -26.34 0.44
C LYS A 548 13.31 -27.26 1.16
N THR A 549 14.58 -26.87 1.21
CA THR A 549 15.59 -27.51 2.08
C THR A 549 15.50 -27.00 3.51
N ARG A 550 16.14 -27.70 4.45
CA ARG A 550 16.30 -27.24 5.83
C ARG A 550 16.91 -25.83 5.91
N GLU A 551 17.97 -25.56 5.14
CA GLU A 551 18.65 -24.26 5.13
C GLU A 551 17.78 -23.13 4.57
N GLU A 552 16.89 -23.44 3.63
CA GLU A 552 15.90 -22.49 3.12
C GLU A 552 14.86 -22.16 4.19
N LEU A 553 14.32 -23.18 4.86
CA LEU A 553 13.36 -23.01 5.95
C LEU A 553 13.96 -22.20 7.11
N LEU A 554 15.19 -22.50 7.53
CA LEU A 554 15.88 -21.76 8.59
C LEU A 554 16.10 -20.29 8.22
N ARG A 555 16.54 -20.02 6.98
CA ARG A 555 16.74 -18.65 6.50
C ARG A 555 15.43 -17.87 6.44
N GLU A 556 14.36 -18.50 6.00
CA GLU A 556 13.04 -17.86 5.88
C GLU A 556 12.44 -17.55 7.26
N LEU A 557 12.52 -18.49 8.21
CA LEU A 557 12.12 -18.26 9.60
C LEU A 557 12.87 -17.06 10.21
N GLN A 558 14.20 -17.04 10.08
CA GLN A 558 15.02 -15.94 10.58
C GLN A 558 14.71 -14.60 9.90
N ALA A 559 14.53 -14.60 8.58
CA ALA A 559 14.17 -13.40 7.81
C ALA A 559 12.79 -12.84 8.23
N LYS A 560 11.88 -13.70 8.71
CA LYS A 560 10.57 -13.31 9.25
C LYS A 560 10.60 -13.00 10.75
N GLY A 561 11.78 -12.97 11.37
CA GLY A 561 11.96 -12.65 12.79
C GLY A 561 11.43 -13.73 13.73
N VAL A 562 11.48 -14.99 13.30
CA VAL A 562 11.19 -16.14 14.18
C VAL A 562 12.48 -16.59 14.84
N ASP A 563 12.45 -16.65 16.16
CA ASP A 563 13.50 -17.24 16.97
C ASP A 563 13.37 -18.77 16.95
N ILE A 564 14.51 -19.45 16.85
CA ILE A 564 14.57 -20.92 16.79
C ILE A 564 15.50 -21.36 17.91
N SER A 565 14.98 -22.16 18.85
CA SER A 565 15.80 -22.68 19.93
C SER A 565 16.89 -23.60 19.40
N ASP A 566 18.01 -23.69 20.10
CA ASP A 566 19.14 -24.51 19.64
C ASP A 566 18.78 -26.00 19.53
N GLN A 567 17.87 -26.46 20.38
CA GLN A 567 17.37 -27.82 20.36
C GLN A 567 16.38 -28.05 19.22
N ALA A 568 15.53 -27.07 18.89
CA ALA A 568 14.73 -27.15 17.68
C ALA A 568 15.62 -27.24 16.42
N LYS A 569 16.75 -26.52 16.38
CA LYS A 569 17.74 -26.67 15.28
C LYS A 569 18.32 -28.08 15.25
N VAL A 570 18.71 -28.65 16.40
CA VAL A 570 19.21 -30.04 16.48
C VAL A 570 18.16 -31.04 15.98
N MET A 571 16.89 -30.88 16.37
CA MET A 571 15.81 -31.71 15.86
C MET A 571 15.62 -31.58 14.34
N MET A 572 15.85 -30.40 13.77
CA MET A 572 15.83 -30.18 12.31
C MET A 572 17.03 -30.83 11.59
N GLU A 573 18.15 -31.07 12.29
CA GLU A 573 19.31 -31.80 11.76
C GLU A 573 19.13 -33.33 11.82
N HIS A 574 18.16 -33.82 12.60
CA HIS A 574 17.91 -35.24 12.79
C HIS A 574 17.45 -35.92 11.49
N GLU A 575 17.88 -37.17 11.28
CA GLU A 575 17.59 -37.95 10.07
C GLU A 575 16.08 -38.04 9.76
N ASN A 576 15.24 -38.22 10.77
CA ASN A 576 13.77 -38.24 10.60
C ASN A 576 13.22 -36.92 10.04
N PHE A 577 13.79 -35.77 10.42
CA PHE A 577 13.39 -34.48 9.86
C PHE A 577 13.85 -34.37 8.41
N GLU A 578 15.12 -34.67 8.13
CA GLU A 578 15.70 -34.59 6.79
C GLU A 578 15.02 -35.54 5.78
N LYS A 579 14.66 -36.76 6.22
CA LYS A 579 13.87 -37.70 5.42
C LYS A 579 12.46 -37.17 5.15
N SER A 580 11.86 -36.46 6.11
CA SER A 580 10.53 -35.92 5.94
C SER A 580 10.45 -34.86 4.82
N LEU A 581 11.55 -34.18 4.47
CA LEU A 581 11.60 -33.25 3.34
C LEU A 581 11.50 -33.94 1.96
N ARG A 582 11.61 -35.28 1.91
CA ARG A 582 11.91 -36.02 0.68
C ARG A 582 10.85 -37.08 0.34
N ILE A 583 10.79 -37.44 -0.94
CA ILE A 583 9.98 -38.55 -1.43
C ILE A 583 10.82 -39.82 -1.30
N GLU A 584 10.34 -40.79 -0.52
CA GLU A 584 11.00 -42.09 -0.39
C GLU A 584 11.12 -42.80 -1.74
N ASP A 585 12.36 -43.12 -2.14
CA ASP A 585 12.65 -43.95 -3.31
C ASP A 585 13.08 -45.35 -2.84
N LYS A 586 12.21 -46.33 -3.03
CA LYS A 586 12.45 -47.73 -2.62
C LYS A 586 13.67 -48.37 -3.31
N ASN A 587 14.13 -47.82 -4.42
CA ASN A 587 15.28 -48.33 -5.18
C ASN A 587 16.60 -47.63 -4.79
N GLU A 588 16.55 -46.54 -4.03
CA GLU A 588 17.73 -45.80 -3.57
C GLU A 588 17.84 -45.91 -2.04
N LYS A 589 18.86 -46.63 -1.57
CA LYS A 589 19.06 -46.87 -0.13
C LYS A 589 19.61 -45.65 0.60
N ASP A 590 20.32 -44.77 -0.12
CA ASP A 590 20.87 -43.54 0.42
C ASP A 590 19.82 -42.43 0.35
N TRP A 591 19.13 -42.19 1.48
CA TRP A 591 18.04 -41.23 1.56
C TRP A 591 18.46 -39.79 1.23
N THR A 592 19.75 -39.46 1.31
CA THR A 592 20.24 -38.12 0.97
C THR A 592 20.08 -37.80 -0.52
N LYS A 593 19.95 -38.82 -1.37
CA LYS A 593 19.72 -38.71 -2.81
C LYS A 593 18.24 -38.68 -3.19
N TRP A 594 17.33 -38.91 -2.23
CA TRP A 594 15.90 -38.80 -2.49
C TRP A 594 15.54 -37.37 -2.88
N LYS A 595 14.60 -37.24 -3.81
CA LYS A 595 14.15 -35.92 -4.28
C LYS A 595 13.33 -35.23 -3.20
N LEU A 596 13.43 -33.90 -3.14
CA LEU A 596 12.54 -33.09 -2.30
C LEU A 596 11.09 -33.32 -2.71
N LYS A 597 10.19 -33.32 -1.73
CA LYS A 597 8.75 -33.31 -1.99
C LYS A 597 8.38 -32.02 -2.73
N PRO A 598 7.50 -32.06 -3.74
CA PRO A 598 6.92 -30.84 -4.29
C PRO A 598 6.13 -30.12 -3.20
N ALA A 599 6.01 -28.80 -3.34
CA ALA A 599 5.10 -28.01 -2.53
C ALA A 599 3.66 -28.49 -2.75
N GLN A 600 2.89 -28.63 -1.67
CA GLN A 600 1.48 -28.99 -1.71
C GLN A 600 0.75 -28.40 -0.52
N ASP A 601 -0.54 -28.12 -0.70
CA ASP A 601 -1.39 -27.71 0.41
C ASP A 601 -1.64 -28.87 1.38
N MET A 602 -1.53 -28.55 2.67
CA MET A 602 -1.89 -29.42 3.78
C MET A 602 -2.81 -28.69 4.74
N ASP A 603 -3.95 -29.32 5.05
CA ASP A 603 -4.88 -28.85 6.06
C ASP A 603 -4.43 -29.27 7.47
N PHE A 604 -4.28 -28.29 8.34
CA PHE A 604 -3.97 -28.44 9.75
C PHE A 604 -5.20 -28.15 10.61
N ILE A 605 -5.39 -28.99 11.64
CA ILE A 605 -6.47 -28.88 12.62
C ILE A 605 -5.85 -28.67 13.99
N ARG A 606 -6.18 -27.56 14.63
CA ARG A 606 -5.78 -27.23 15.99
C ARG A 606 -6.93 -27.49 16.96
N LEU A 607 -6.68 -28.29 17.99
CA LEU A 607 -7.66 -28.58 19.04
C LEU A 607 -6.98 -28.83 20.38
N SER A 608 -7.73 -28.69 21.47
CA SER A 608 -7.27 -28.99 22.82
C SER A 608 -7.39 -30.47 23.16
N VAL A 609 -6.66 -30.91 24.18
CA VAL A 609 -6.82 -32.26 24.76
C VAL A 609 -8.24 -32.47 25.31
N ALA A 610 -8.90 -31.42 25.81
CA ALA A 610 -10.29 -31.49 26.23
C ALA A 610 -11.23 -31.84 25.06
N ASP A 611 -11.00 -31.25 23.88
CA ASP A 611 -11.81 -31.48 22.67
C ASP A 611 -11.78 -32.95 22.20
N LEU A 612 -10.67 -33.64 22.46
CA LEU A 612 -10.52 -35.07 22.13
C LEU A 612 -11.43 -35.98 22.98
N ASN A 613 -11.91 -35.49 24.12
CA ASN A 613 -12.79 -36.21 25.06
C ASN A 613 -12.27 -37.62 25.41
N ILE A 614 -10.99 -37.71 25.75
CA ILE A 614 -10.30 -38.98 26.07
C ILE A 614 -10.77 -39.48 27.44
N GLN A 615 -11.17 -40.76 27.51
CA GLN A 615 -11.47 -41.42 28.77
C GLN A 615 -10.18 -41.91 29.44
N GLY A 616 -9.94 -41.56 30.70
CA GLY A 616 -8.75 -41.97 31.45
C GLY A 616 -7.58 -40.98 31.35
N THR A 617 -6.34 -41.48 31.27
CA THR A 617 -5.15 -40.62 31.25
C THR A 617 -4.88 -40.04 29.86
N THR A 618 -4.62 -38.73 29.80
CA THR A 618 -4.28 -37.95 28.60
C THR A 618 -2.77 -38.02 28.30
N LYS A 619 -2.30 -39.23 28.00
CA LYS A 619 -0.91 -39.49 27.61
C LYS A 619 -0.69 -39.17 26.13
N THR A 620 0.54 -38.90 25.71
CA THR A 620 0.88 -38.65 24.30
C THR A 620 0.27 -39.70 23.35
N ASP A 621 0.43 -40.99 23.66
CA ASP A 621 -0.12 -42.07 22.84
C ASP A 621 -1.66 -42.06 22.78
N SER A 622 -2.34 -41.74 23.88
CA SER A 622 -3.81 -41.70 23.92
C SER A 622 -4.36 -40.47 23.18
N VAL A 623 -3.63 -39.35 23.22
CA VAL A 623 -3.91 -38.15 22.42
C VAL A 623 -3.79 -38.48 20.93
N TYR A 624 -2.69 -39.09 20.51
CA TYR A 624 -2.45 -39.43 19.09
C TYR A 624 -3.43 -40.48 18.57
N ALA A 625 -3.66 -41.55 19.35
CA ALA A 625 -4.62 -42.59 18.98
C ALA A 625 -6.05 -42.03 18.85
N ARG A 626 -6.43 -41.05 19.68
CA ARG A 626 -7.75 -40.41 19.59
C ARG A 626 -7.84 -39.50 18.38
N ALA A 627 -6.82 -38.67 18.11
CA ALA A 627 -6.77 -37.84 16.90
C ALA A 627 -6.90 -38.69 15.62
N GLN A 628 -6.19 -39.82 15.54
CA GLN A 628 -6.28 -40.75 14.43
C GLN A 628 -7.68 -41.36 14.24
N LYS A 629 -8.39 -41.69 15.33
CA LYS A 629 -9.79 -42.15 15.27
C LYS A 629 -10.73 -41.07 14.74
N LEU A 630 -10.41 -39.79 14.93
CA LEU A 630 -11.22 -38.68 14.39
C LEU A 630 -10.95 -38.40 12.91
N GLY A 631 -10.03 -39.15 12.27
CA GLY A 631 -9.66 -38.94 10.87
C GLY A 631 -8.54 -37.93 10.69
N LEU A 632 -7.74 -37.68 11.74
CA LEU A 632 -6.53 -36.86 11.68
C LEU A 632 -5.28 -37.75 11.55
N GLU A 633 -4.16 -37.14 11.21
CA GLU A 633 -2.85 -37.76 11.07
C GLU A 633 -1.79 -36.96 11.79
N LEU A 634 -0.67 -37.61 12.10
CA LEU A 634 0.48 -36.92 12.68
C LEU A 634 1.07 -35.95 11.65
N VAL A 635 1.51 -34.80 12.15
CA VAL A 635 2.17 -33.77 11.35
C VAL A 635 3.55 -34.27 10.93
N PRO A 636 3.88 -34.27 9.63
CA PRO A 636 5.24 -34.52 9.16
C PRO A 636 6.21 -33.47 9.72
N PRO A 637 7.41 -33.85 10.18
CA PRO A 637 8.36 -32.88 10.77
C PRO A 637 8.67 -31.68 9.87
N ASP A 638 8.83 -31.89 8.56
CA ASP A 638 9.07 -30.84 7.56
C ASP A 638 7.96 -29.79 7.47
N ALA A 639 6.74 -30.16 7.87
CA ALA A 639 5.61 -29.27 7.83
C ALA A 639 5.59 -28.25 8.98
N VAL A 640 6.35 -28.49 10.06
CA VAL A 640 6.32 -27.63 11.25
C VAL A 640 6.88 -26.23 10.97
N PRO A 641 8.06 -26.05 10.33
CA PRO A 641 8.52 -24.72 9.93
C PRO A 641 7.53 -23.97 9.04
N ALA A 642 6.89 -24.66 8.09
CA ALA A 642 5.88 -24.08 7.21
C ALA A 642 4.65 -23.63 8.01
N TYR A 643 4.19 -24.44 8.96
CA TYR A 643 3.12 -24.04 9.89
C TYR A 643 3.51 -22.79 10.69
N ARG A 644 4.73 -22.73 11.26
CA ARG A 644 5.22 -21.56 11.99
C ARG A 644 5.25 -20.29 11.13
N LEU A 645 5.72 -20.41 9.88
CA LEU A 645 5.73 -19.31 8.91
C LEU A 645 4.31 -18.87 8.53
N ALA A 646 3.37 -19.80 8.49
CA ALA A 646 1.96 -19.50 8.23
C ALA A 646 1.23 -18.93 9.46
N THR A 647 1.79 -19.04 10.67
CA THR A 647 1.17 -18.56 11.93
C THR A 647 1.98 -17.46 12.62
N LEU A 648 2.61 -16.56 11.86
CA LEU A 648 3.31 -15.39 12.41
C LEU A 648 2.36 -14.41 13.12
N ASP A 649 1.06 -14.53 12.85
CA ASP A 649 -0.06 -13.82 13.47
C ASP A 649 -0.50 -14.41 14.82
N GLN A 650 0.15 -15.48 15.29
CA GLN A 650 -0.13 -16.11 16.58
C GLN A 650 -0.28 -15.06 17.70
N ALA A 651 -1.32 -15.22 18.54
CA ALA A 651 -1.59 -14.30 19.64
C ALA A 651 -0.47 -14.33 20.71
N MET A 652 -0.31 -13.23 21.47
CA MET A 652 0.65 -13.21 22.59
C MET A 652 0.28 -14.24 23.65
N ASP A 653 1.27 -14.90 24.22
CA ASP A 653 1.18 -16.04 25.16
C ASP A 653 0.51 -17.29 24.58
N ASP A 654 0.27 -17.34 23.27
CA ASP A 654 -0.29 -18.50 22.59
C ASP A 654 0.79 -19.53 22.29
N LEU A 655 0.57 -20.77 22.72
CA LEU A 655 1.46 -21.91 22.57
C LEU A 655 0.65 -23.09 22.01
N VAL A 656 1.22 -23.82 21.06
CA VAL A 656 0.61 -25.03 20.52
C VAL A 656 1.65 -26.07 20.12
N TYR A 657 1.40 -27.33 20.52
CA TYR A 657 2.27 -28.47 20.25
C TYR A 657 1.97 -29.11 18.90
N MET A 658 2.99 -29.61 18.21
CA MET A 658 2.80 -30.37 16.98
C MET A 658 2.52 -31.83 17.34
N GLY A 659 1.36 -32.34 16.91
CA GLY A 659 1.03 -33.75 17.00
C GLY A 659 1.80 -34.54 15.96
N MET A 660 3.09 -34.75 16.19
CA MET A 660 4.03 -35.38 15.26
C MET A 660 4.68 -36.63 15.87
N GLU A 661 5.30 -37.46 15.05
CA GLU A 661 6.20 -38.50 15.57
C GLU A 661 7.38 -37.83 16.30
N GLN A 662 7.74 -38.38 17.45
CA GLN A 662 8.81 -37.80 18.26
C GLN A 662 10.16 -37.93 17.54
N ILE A 663 10.95 -36.86 17.62
CA ILE A 663 12.34 -36.81 17.18
C ILE A 663 13.22 -36.73 18.42
N ALA A 664 14.31 -37.50 18.43
CA ALA A 664 15.27 -37.45 19.53
C ALA A 664 15.96 -36.07 19.56
N ASP A 665 15.97 -35.43 20.73
CA ASP A 665 16.75 -34.21 20.96
C ASP A 665 18.26 -34.50 21.11
N ALA A 666 19.06 -33.48 21.40
CA ALA A 666 20.52 -33.64 21.54
C ALA A 666 20.92 -34.67 22.62
N ASP A 667 20.08 -34.87 23.63
CA ASP A 667 20.29 -35.79 24.75
C ASP A 667 19.65 -37.17 24.50
N GLY A 668 19.02 -37.36 23.34
CA GLY A 668 18.35 -38.61 22.95
C GLY A 668 16.93 -38.74 23.47
N ASN A 669 16.34 -37.70 24.07
CA ASN A 669 14.99 -37.75 24.60
C ASN A 669 13.95 -37.55 23.48
N PRO A 670 12.81 -38.25 23.52
CA PRO A 670 11.75 -38.09 22.53
C PRO A 670 11.06 -36.73 22.69
N SER A 671 11.18 -35.89 21.66
CA SER A 671 10.69 -34.50 21.66
C SER A 671 9.77 -34.22 20.47
N VAL A 672 8.90 -33.24 20.63
CA VAL A 672 8.08 -32.68 19.55
C VAL A 672 8.32 -31.19 19.46
N PHE A 673 8.11 -30.63 18.28
CA PHE A 673 8.10 -29.19 18.14
C PHE A 673 6.85 -28.58 18.75
N TYR A 674 6.98 -27.35 19.23
CA TYR A 674 5.86 -26.47 19.47
C TYR A 674 6.15 -25.09 18.90
N VAL A 675 5.08 -24.31 18.69
CA VAL A 675 5.21 -22.92 18.30
C VAL A 675 4.56 -22.04 19.34
N GLU A 676 5.27 -20.99 19.73
CA GLU A 676 4.76 -20.03 20.70
C GLU A 676 5.03 -18.59 20.28
N ARG A 677 4.25 -17.67 20.83
CA ARG A 677 4.60 -16.26 20.84
C ARG A 677 4.41 -15.74 22.25
N TYR A 678 5.42 -15.09 22.80
CA TYR A 678 5.35 -14.47 24.12
C TYR A 678 6.21 -13.20 24.14
N VAL A 679 6.44 -12.62 25.32
CA VAL A 679 7.11 -11.31 25.47
C VAL A 679 8.50 -11.23 24.83
N TYR A 680 9.19 -12.36 24.62
CA TYR A 680 10.51 -12.39 23.97
C TYR A 680 10.48 -12.76 22.48
N GLY A 681 9.30 -12.79 21.84
CA GLY A 681 9.21 -12.96 20.38
C GLY A 681 8.32 -14.12 19.93
N SER A 682 8.48 -14.51 18.68
CA SER A 682 7.81 -15.67 18.06
C SER A 682 8.82 -16.80 17.91
N TRP A 683 8.50 -17.98 18.44
CA TRP A 683 9.44 -19.07 18.61
C TRP A 683 9.00 -20.34 17.89
N LEU A 684 9.96 -21.01 17.27
CA LEU A 684 9.93 -22.43 16.98
C LEU A 684 10.81 -23.13 18.01
N ASP A 685 10.19 -23.95 18.85
CA ASP A 685 10.85 -24.56 20.00
C ASP A 685 10.47 -26.04 20.14
N TYR A 686 10.92 -26.69 21.21
CA TYR A 686 10.76 -28.12 21.45
C TYR A 686 10.34 -28.42 22.89
N ASP A 687 9.59 -29.51 23.08
CA ASP A 687 9.27 -30.01 24.41
C ASP A 687 9.32 -31.55 24.40
N TRP A 688 9.69 -32.14 25.54
CA TRP A 688 9.72 -33.59 25.69
C TRP A 688 8.31 -34.16 25.52
N ALA A 689 8.17 -35.25 24.78
CA ALA A 689 6.87 -35.87 24.53
C ALA A 689 6.95 -37.39 24.66
N TYR A 690 7.46 -37.85 25.81
CA TYR A 690 7.47 -39.27 26.15
C TYR A 690 6.09 -39.89 25.91
N PRO A 691 6.01 -41.16 25.47
CA PRO A 691 4.74 -41.86 25.23
C PRO A 691 3.78 -41.79 26.42
N ASP A 692 4.31 -41.76 27.65
CA ASP A 692 3.55 -41.69 28.90
C ASP A 692 3.47 -40.30 29.55
N ARG A 693 4.04 -39.26 28.92
CA ARG A 693 3.89 -37.86 29.35
C ARG A 693 2.42 -37.48 29.36
N ARG A 694 1.97 -36.87 30.46
CA ARG A 694 0.59 -36.41 30.63
C ARG A 694 0.45 -34.97 30.16
N TRP A 695 -0.63 -34.71 29.44
CA TRP A 695 -0.99 -33.39 28.94
C TRP A 695 -2.19 -32.83 29.71
N SER A 696 -2.18 -31.52 29.99
CA SER A 696 -3.32 -30.85 30.60
C SER A 696 -4.51 -30.84 29.63
N SER A 697 -5.73 -30.71 30.14
CA SER A 697 -6.92 -30.54 29.29
C SER A 697 -6.83 -29.30 28.39
N SER A 698 -6.13 -28.26 28.85
CA SER A 698 -5.88 -27.02 28.11
C SER A 698 -4.72 -27.08 27.12
N SER A 699 -3.94 -28.17 27.11
CA SER A 699 -2.86 -28.34 26.14
C SER A 699 -3.44 -28.46 24.74
N GLU A 700 -2.88 -27.73 23.77
CA GLU A 700 -3.37 -27.70 22.40
C GLU A 700 -2.40 -28.38 21.45
N PHE A 701 -2.95 -29.11 20.49
CA PHE A 701 -2.20 -29.83 19.47
C PHE A 701 -2.67 -29.44 18.08
N VAL A 702 -1.71 -29.39 17.15
CA VAL A 702 -1.98 -29.37 15.71
C VAL A 702 -1.79 -30.77 15.15
N PHE A 703 -2.79 -31.23 14.41
CA PHE A 703 -2.72 -32.44 13.60
C PHE A 703 -2.98 -32.12 12.14
N ARG A 704 -2.60 -33.04 11.26
CA ARG A 704 -2.91 -32.95 9.84
C ARG A 704 -4.26 -33.62 9.55
N LEU A 705 -5.06 -33.07 8.64
CA LEU A 705 -6.26 -33.74 8.15
C LEU A 705 -5.89 -34.87 7.17
N ARG A 706 -6.46 -36.07 7.34
CA ARG A 706 -6.25 -37.20 6.42
C ARG A 706 -6.83 -36.91 5.04
N LYS A 707 -6.01 -36.98 3.98
CA LYS A 707 -6.49 -36.96 2.58
C LYS A 707 -7.42 -38.16 2.32
N SER A 708 -8.51 -37.94 1.59
CA SER A 708 -9.47 -39.01 1.27
C SER A 708 -8.78 -40.12 0.46
N GLU A 709 -9.23 -41.38 0.57
CA GLU A 709 -8.63 -42.48 -0.22
C GLU A 709 -8.77 -42.27 -1.74
N THR A 710 -9.74 -41.47 -2.16
CA THR A 710 -9.92 -41.02 -3.55
C THR A 710 -8.81 -40.09 -4.06
N ASP A 711 -8.11 -39.37 -3.17
CA ASP A 711 -6.99 -38.47 -3.54
C ASP A 711 -5.64 -39.19 -3.58
N LYS A 712 -5.57 -40.45 -3.14
CA LYS A 712 -4.33 -41.25 -3.16
C LYS A 712 -4.04 -41.90 -4.53
N GLN A 713 -4.91 -41.69 -5.52
CA GLN A 713 -4.80 -42.26 -6.88
C GLN A 713 -4.40 -41.26 -7.98
N VAL A 714 -4.06 -40.01 -7.63
CA VAL A 714 -3.58 -39.01 -8.60
C VAL A 714 -2.06 -38.85 -8.52
#